data_AF-A0AA36MYL5-F1
#
_entry.id   AF-A0AA36MYL5-F1
#
_cell.length_a   1.000
_cell.length_b   1.000
_cell.length_c   1.000
_cell.angle_alpha   90.00
_cell.angle_beta   90.00
_cell.angle_gamma   90.00
#
_symmetry.space_group_name_H-M   'P 1'
#
loop_
_entity.id
_entity.type
_entity.pdbx_description
1 polymer ?
#
loop_
_entity_poly.entity_id
_entity_poly.type
_entity_poly.pdbx_seq_one_letter_code
_entity_poly.pdbx_strand_id
1 'polypeptide(L)'
;MVQNTENGDGSGLDKGRSAVDQNVFGRFAQPLSLLFRRGALWSCRKHSKTRIHQEALQAWHDKSKSACLAPPRKDFEKALEGLRKGRSARDGGGSSDQATLTRWCLTEACLQEARSALRTCKSLVIIRDERAGKLMLRFRATLRDMSVLTGVLGLQDLSCGKKAADIVDATARALQTFATEQFQPPRGFRGRGGTRLDENLLATVKDRCDMVVTDCAPSEILAQQLGRGLRSAEAEELLFPNAKIVGRDRAHACQRVLSHPWGACRAVQSLLEETVLGKNSVCQKIDRSHTFSSWFADAVAQSELSRGKTLSAAKHRFCSYSKPLGRIVLHLDSMIAVLNRVASSCGDDARWAPEWMASINPERAILLGMCADLADSCMQLTRYFDDESLDIARINEEALFSEGQCFHVHGFTKHCLDILQQNRLVMFFDGRARALGGSADGLAAAKRAALRKMQACVELCKEAVRAEFPSFHAIMAFKVFSVSEGAATSHSVSANLTKLAKLFKVDPVALEEVLSAYLCWTTSSSGVEQTFSKVERCHLHRGNGQNDAFRRAVVGLTSADPDSKVVHGDEAVISSARALFSAGRSRQTRNNAAGRKQRLDKGTGKFKVKASAAATPRGGTRRRRAELDAVISTPQPKSQSQNQSNAEWTPDMEKEKKRLGKVSEQLRVEAHGDGYLLDEEKPSEQNVVAQARRDATNDRKRKREETNRANLWHMAQEKKDFAFFSGLVTGADVWIPQPTLQERHKLISWGAHRVSSELEGCSVFVVNHEDPEPRARWHALLKGKTLLSRAVFLAERGQARTFCVSYVCESPGTKWLQCADKNAAQVVLCQLVEAADMCAQLKV
;
A
#
# COMPACT_ATOMS: atom_id res chain seq x y z
N MET A 1 54.94 60.86 3.04
CA MET A 1 54.62 62.29 2.91
C MET A 1 53.23 62.54 3.51
N VAL A 2 53.22 63.05 4.77
CA VAL A 2 52.53 64.28 5.23
C VAL A 2 51.03 64.07 5.53
N GLN A 3 50.41 64.49 6.64
CA GLN A 3 50.75 64.75 8.06
C GLN A 3 49.38 64.86 8.78
N ASN A 4 49.36 64.51 10.07
CA ASN A 4 48.52 64.92 11.21
C ASN A 4 47.31 65.88 11.03
N THR A 5 46.24 65.64 11.80
CA THR A 5 45.88 66.45 13.01
C THR A 5 44.68 65.87 13.79
N GLU A 6 44.59 66.28 15.06
CA GLU A 6 43.91 65.67 16.21
C GLU A 6 42.48 66.19 16.53
N ASN A 7 41.82 65.46 17.44
CA ASN A 7 40.90 65.86 18.53
C ASN A 7 39.46 66.37 18.28
N GLY A 8 38.53 65.78 19.04
CA GLY A 8 37.17 66.29 19.31
C GLY A 8 36.29 65.28 20.06
N ASP A 9 36.23 65.41 21.38
CA ASP A 9 35.24 64.78 22.28
C ASP A 9 33.82 65.33 22.06
N GLY A 10 32.78 64.52 22.28
CA GLY A 10 31.40 65.02 22.35
C GLY A 10 30.28 63.97 22.30
N SER A 11 29.82 63.58 23.49
CA SER A 11 28.43 63.29 23.91
C SER A 11 27.49 62.43 23.03
N GLY A 12 26.90 61.42 23.68
CA GLY A 12 25.99 60.44 23.10
C GLY A 12 24.65 60.94 22.54
N LEU A 13 24.06 60.08 21.70
CA LEU A 13 22.63 59.93 21.45
C LEU A 13 22.42 58.60 20.73
N ASP A 14 21.79 57.66 21.45
CA ASP A 14 21.24 56.43 20.90
C ASP A 14 19.98 56.78 20.08
N LYS A 15 19.95 56.38 18.80
CA LYS A 15 18.74 56.19 17.98
C LYS A 15 19.07 55.59 16.60
N GLY A 16 18.74 54.31 16.47
CA GLY A 16 18.15 53.69 15.27
C GLY A 16 18.91 53.80 13.95
N ARG A 17 19.85 52.88 13.70
CA ARG A 17 20.26 52.53 12.33
C ARG A 17 19.68 51.17 11.95
N SER A 18 18.85 51.18 10.90
CA SER A 18 18.38 49.99 10.20
C SER A 18 19.55 49.16 9.71
N ALA A 19 19.61 47.89 10.10
CA ALA A 19 20.53 46.90 9.56
C ALA A 19 20.07 46.45 8.15
N VAL A 20 20.12 47.35 7.17
CA VAL A 20 19.97 47.03 5.74
C VAL A 20 21.02 47.82 4.98
N ASP A 21 22.28 47.48 5.20
CA ASP A 21 23.34 47.69 4.21
C ASP A 21 24.44 46.66 4.48
N GLN A 22 24.08 45.38 4.31
CA GLN A 22 25.09 44.36 4.11
C GLN A 22 25.73 44.62 2.76
N ASN A 23 26.88 45.29 2.78
CA ASN A 23 27.76 45.44 1.64
C ASN A 23 28.04 44.05 1.03
N VAL A 24 27.27 43.69 -0.01
CA VAL A 24 27.32 42.41 -0.73
C VAL A 24 28.73 42.19 -1.33
N PHE A 25 29.55 43.25 -1.41
CA PHE A 25 30.90 43.24 -1.97
C PHE A 25 32.01 42.89 -0.99
N GLY A 26 31.79 42.99 0.33
CA GLY A 26 32.79 42.59 1.33
C GLY A 26 33.18 41.11 1.24
N ARG A 27 32.36 40.28 0.57
CA ARG A 27 32.59 38.84 0.35
C ARG A 27 33.36 38.52 -0.94
N PHE A 28 33.70 39.52 -1.77
CA PHE A 28 34.52 39.36 -2.98
C PHE A 28 36.01 39.66 -2.76
N ALA A 29 36.41 40.04 -1.54
CA ALA A 29 37.82 40.14 -1.15
C ALA A 29 38.44 38.73 -1.01
N GLN A 30 38.49 37.97 -2.10
CA GLN A 30 39.48 36.91 -2.21
C GLN A 30 40.83 37.58 -2.45
N PRO A 31 41.90 37.17 -1.76
CA PRO A 31 43.20 37.78 -1.95
C PRO A 31 43.60 37.67 -3.42
N LEU A 32 44.03 38.78 -4.02
CA LEU A 32 44.51 38.89 -5.41
C LEU A 32 45.54 37.78 -5.76
N SER A 33 46.21 37.21 -4.75
CA SER A 33 47.10 36.06 -4.88
C SER A 33 46.46 34.81 -5.54
N LEU A 34 45.14 34.64 -5.48
CA LEU A 34 44.44 33.52 -6.16
C LEU A 34 44.30 33.72 -7.69
N LEU A 35 44.41 34.95 -8.19
CA LEU A 35 44.39 35.24 -9.64
C LEU A 35 45.73 34.88 -10.32
N PHE A 36 46.80 34.72 -9.55
CA PHE A 36 48.14 34.36 -10.06
C PHE A 36 48.40 32.84 -10.12
N ARG A 37 47.43 31.99 -9.77
CA ARG A 37 47.55 30.53 -10.03
C ARG A 37 47.46 30.26 -11.53
N ARG A 38 48.41 29.48 -12.07
CA ARG A 38 48.37 28.99 -13.47
C ARG A 38 46.99 28.37 -13.76
N GLY A 39 46.24 28.97 -14.69
CA GLY A 39 44.88 28.56 -15.06
C GLY A 39 43.73 29.40 -14.47
N ALA A 40 43.99 30.26 -13.48
CA ALA A 40 42.96 31.11 -12.87
C ALA A 40 42.34 32.11 -13.86
N LEU A 41 43.16 32.76 -14.69
CA LEU A 41 42.68 33.65 -15.77
C LEU A 41 41.79 32.91 -16.78
N TRP A 42 42.12 31.67 -17.12
CA TRP A 42 41.29 30.86 -18.00
C TRP A 42 39.96 30.50 -17.33
N SER A 43 39.96 30.16 -16.03
CA SER A 43 38.75 29.93 -15.25
C SER A 43 37.88 31.19 -15.13
N CYS A 44 38.48 32.36 -14.91
CA CYS A 44 37.78 33.65 -14.89
C CYS A 44 37.18 33.98 -16.26
N ARG A 45 37.94 33.78 -17.36
CA ARG A 45 37.44 34.00 -18.72
C ARG A 45 36.31 33.01 -19.05
N LYS A 46 36.44 31.75 -18.67
CA LYS A 46 35.38 30.75 -18.83
C LYS A 46 34.14 31.11 -18.01
N HIS A 47 34.31 31.55 -16.77
CA HIS A 47 33.22 32.04 -15.91
C HIS A 47 32.53 33.27 -16.51
N SER A 48 33.30 34.25 -17.02
CA SER A 48 32.74 35.47 -17.64
C SER A 48 31.84 35.18 -18.84
N LYS A 49 32.11 34.07 -19.54
CA LYS A 49 31.32 33.58 -20.68
C LYS A 49 30.13 32.69 -20.26
N THR A 50 29.97 32.38 -18.98
CA THR A 50 28.80 31.60 -18.53
C THR A 50 27.55 32.45 -18.56
N ARG A 51 26.42 31.85 -18.96
CA ARG A 51 25.11 32.52 -19.01
C ARG A 51 24.77 33.24 -17.69
N ILE A 52 25.08 32.61 -16.57
CA ILE A 52 24.82 33.12 -15.21
C ILE A 52 25.65 34.38 -14.92
N HIS A 53 26.89 34.48 -15.41
CA HIS A 53 27.70 35.68 -15.22
C HIS A 53 27.17 36.84 -16.08
N GLN A 54 26.77 36.54 -17.31
CA GLN A 54 26.14 37.54 -18.20
C GLN A 54 24.79 38.03 -17.67
N GLU A 55 23.95 37.14 -17.17
CA GLU A 55 22.67 37.48 -16.52
C GLU A 55 22.90 38.32 -15.25
N ALA A 56 23.92 38.00 -14.45
CA ALA A 56 24.28 38.77 -13.26
C ALA A 56 24.84 40.16 -13.61
N LEU A 57 25.63 40.28 -14.68
CA LEU A 57 26.10 41.58 -15.19
C LEU A 57 24.93 42.41 -15.73
N GLN A 58 24.00 41.80 -16.47
CA GLN A 58 22.80 42.48 -16.96
C GLN A 58 21.92 42.97 -15.80
N ALA A 59 21.70 42.14 -14.78
CA ALA A 59 20.98 42.55 -13.57
C ALA A 59 21.73 43.60 -12.74
N TRP A 60 23.07 43.62 -12.80
CA TRP A 60 23.88 44.67 -12.19
C TRP A 60 23.71 46.02 -12.91
N HIS A 61 23.67 45.99 -14.24
CA HIS A 61 23.41 47.19 -15.05
C HIS A 61 21.95 47.67 -14.91
N ASP A 62 20.99 46.75 -14.91
CA ASP A 62 19.58 47.01 -14.62
C ASP A 62 19.35 47.07 -13.10
N LYS A 63 19.70 48.18 -12.44
CA LYS A 63 19.54 48.39 -10.97
C LYS A 63 18.16 48.04 -10.38
N SER A 64 17.14 47.82 -11.21
CA SER A 64 15.78 47.43 -10.82
C SER A 64 15.51 45.90 -10.83
N LYS A 65 16.38 45.07 -11.41
CA LYS A 65 16.19 43.60 -11.47
C LYS A 65 17.07 42.90 -10.45
N SER A 66 16.48 42.48 -9.34
CA SER A 66 17.12 41.51 -8.45
C SER A 66 17.48 40.25 -9.26
N ALA A 67 18.77 39.92 -9.31
CA ALA A 67 19.27 38.74 -10.01
C ALA A 67 18.75 37.48 -9.31
N CYS A 68 17.55 37.03 -9.66
CA CYS A 68 16.99 35.78 -9.20
C CYS A 68 17.90 34.64 -9.67
N LEU A 69 18.68 34.06 -8.77
CA LEU A 69 19.60 32.95 -9.05
C LEU A 69 18.87 31.65 -9.37
N ALA A 70 17.54 31.64 -9.28
CA ALA A 70 16.71 30.51 -9.64
C ALA A 70 16.52 30.38 -11.16
N PRO A 71 16.36 29.15 -11.67
CA PRO A 71 15.94 28.91 -13.04
C PRO A 71 14.69 29.71 -13.44
N PRO A 72 14.50 29.97 -14.76
CA PRO A 72 13.29 30.56 -15.28
C PRO A 72 12.03 29.81 -14.80
N ARG A 73 10.92 30.54 -14.63
CA ARG A 73 9.61 30.00 -14.22
C ARG A 73 9.21 28.75 -15.03
N LYS A 74 9.43 28.79 -16.35
CA LYS A 74 9.13 27.68 -17.28
C LYS A 74 9.83 26.36 -16.92
N ASP A 75 11.02 26.42 -16.33
CA ASP A 75 11.75 25.22 -15.91
C ASP A 75 11.10 24.58 -14.66
N PHE A 76 10.59 25.41 -13.74
CA PHE A 76 9.82 24.95 -12.58
C PHE A 76 8.46 24.38 -13.01
N GLU A 77 7.76 25.03 -13.94
CA GLU A 77 6.49 24.52 -14.51
C GLU A 77 6.69 23.14 -15.15
N LYS A 78 7.75 22.98 -15.96
CA LYS A 78 8.10 21.70 -16.56
C LYS A 78 8.45 20.65 -15.51
N ALA A 79 9.17 21.02 -14.44
CA ALA A 79 9.53 20.12 -13.36
C ALA A 79 8.30 19.70 -12.52
N LEU A 80 7.39 20.64 -12.24
CA LEU A 80 6.13 20.43 -11.54
C LEU A 80 5.22 19.46 -12.32
N GLU A 81 5.05 19.71 -13.61
CA GLU A 81 4.28 18.83 -14.50
C GLU A 81 4.92 17.44 -14.63
N GLY A 82 6.26 17.40 -14.67
CA GLY A 82 7.01 16.15 -14.63
C GLY A 82 6.78 15.35 -13.35
N LEU A 83 6.78 16.02 -12.18
CA LEU A 83 6.50 15.41 -10.88
C LEU A 83 5.06 14.86 -10.81
N ARG A 84 4.06 15.63 -11.24
CA ARG A 84 2.64 15.20 -11.31
C ARG A 84 2.43 13.98 -12.19
N LYS A 85 3.13 13.92 -13.33
CA LYS A 85 3.13 12.75 -14.24
C LYS A 85 3.94 11.57 -13.71
N GLY A 86 4.50 11.65 -12.51
CA GLY A 86 5.33 10.61 -11.91
C GLY A 86 6.68 10.41 -12.59
N ARG A 87 7.14 11.34 -13.45
CA ARG A 87 8.42 11.21 -14.15
C ARG A 87 9.58 11.28 -13.16
N SER A 88 10.53 10.37 -13.27
CA SER A 88 11.76 10.40 -12.46
C SER A 88 12.61 11.61 -12.82
N ALA A 89 13.36 12.14 -11.84
CA ALA A 89 14.39 13.16 -12.09
C ALA A 89 15.45 12.73 -13.13
N ARG A 90 15.58 11.43 -13.39
CA ARG A 90 16.55 10.86 -14.33
C ARG A 90 16.07 10.79 -15.78
N ASP A 91 14.77 10.62 -16.04
CA ASP A 91 14.13 10.47 -17.37
C ASP A 91 15.04 9.83 -18.47
N GLY A 92 15.65 8.68 -18.17
CA GLY A 92 16.53 7.95 -19.11
C GLY A 92 18.03 8.33 -19.12
N GLY A 93 18.47 9.26 -18.25
CA GLY A 93 19.85 9.71 -18.10
C GLY A 93 20.26 10.07 -16.66
N GLY A 94 21.37 10.80 -16.49
CA GLY A 94 21.81 11.29 -15.18
C GLY A 94 20.98 12.49 -14.72
N SER A 95 20.55 12.52 -13.45
CA SER A 95 19.91 13.70 -12.86
C SER A 95 20.95 14.79 -12.63
N SER A 96 20.70 16.01 -13.12
CA SER A 96 21.55 17.16 -12.79
C SER A 96 21.28 17.63 -11.35
N ASP A 97 22.30 18.18 -10.69
CA ASP A 97 22.14 18.77 -9.35
C ASP A 97 21.07 19.88 -9.37
N GLN A 98 21.00 20.65 -10.47
CA GLN A 98 19.98 21.68 -10.67
C GLN A 98 18.57 21.10 -10.78
N ALA A 99 18.35 20.04 -11.56
CA ALA A 99 17.04 19.39 -11.66
C ALA A 99 16.61 18.79 -10.32
N THR A 100 17.56 18.17 -9.61
CA THR A 100 17.33 17.61 -8.28
C THR A 100 16.96 18.69 -7.27
N LEU A 101 17.66 19.84 -7.27
CA LEU A 101 17.38 20.98 -6.42
C LEU A 101 16.05 21.65 -6.77
N THR A 102 15.74 21.82 -8.06
CA THR A 102 14.46 22.39 -8.53
C THR A 102 13.29 21.55 -8.02
N ARG A 103 13.35 20.22 -8.18
CA ARG A 103 12.31 19.31 -7.69
C ARG A 103 12.20 19.33 -6.17
N TRP A 104 13.33 19.38 -5.45
CA TRP A 104 13.31 19.51 -4.00
C TRP A 104 12.67 20.83 -3.55
N CYS A 105 12.99 21.97 -4.17
CA CYS A 105 12.38 23.25 -3.85
C CYS A 105 10.87 23.26 -4.10
N LEU A 106 10.39 22.61 -5.16
CA LEU A 106 8.95 22.43 -5.41
C LEU A 106 8.29 21.61 -4.31
N THR A 107 8.89 20.47 -3.95
CA THR A 107 8.38 19.63 -2.86
C THR A 107 8.39 20.37 -1.52
N GLU A 108 9.47 21.06 -1.19
CA GLU A 108 9.59 21.81 0.06
C GLU A 108 8.59 22.97 0.11
N ALA A 109 8.34 23.66 -1.00
CA ALA A 109 7.29 24.68 -1.07
C ALA A 109 5.90 24.09 -0.75
N CYS A 110 5.55 22.94 -1.33
CA CYS A 110 4.29 22.25 -0.99
C CYS A 110 4.25 21.81 0.47
N LEU A 111 5.36 21.32 1.03
CA LEU A 111 5.44 20.94 2.44
C LEU A 111 5.29 22.16 3.36
N GLN A 112 5.92 23.30 3.05
CA GLN A 112 5.78 24.52 3.83
C GLN A 112 4.33 25.01 3.91
N GLU A 113 3.60 24.95 2.79
CA GLU A 113 2.17 25.24 2.75
C GLU A 113 1.37 24.28 3.63
N ALA A 114 1.60 22.97 3.47
CA ALA A 114 0.96 21.95 4.29
C ALA A 114 1.24 22.15 5.79
N ARG A 115 2.50 22.43 6.17
CA ARG A 115 2.88 22.73 7.56
C ARG A 115 2.13 23.93 8.09
N SER A 116 2.09 25.03 7.33
CA SER A 116 1.39 26.26 7.72
C SER A 116 -0.10 26.00 7.96
N ALA A 117 -0.74 25.24 7.07
CA ALA A 117 -2.14 24.89 7.20
C ALA A 117 -2.39 23.97 8.42
N LEU A 118 -1.56 22.93 8.60
CA LEU A 118 -1.70 21.98 9.70
C LEU A 118 -1.47 22.59 11.08
N ARG A 119 -0.66 23.66 11.21
CA ARG A 119 -0.54 24.43 12.47
C ARG A 119 -1.87 24.99 12.97
N THR A 120 -2.85 25.17 12.08
CA THR A 120 -4.12 25.82 12.39
C THR A 120 -5.35 24.96 12.08
N CYS A 121 -5.15 23.71 11.66
CA CYS A 121 -6.24 22.81 11.30
C CYS A 121 -7.14 22.48 12.51
N LYS A 122 -8.43 22.25 12.23
CA LYS A 122 -9.41 21.87 13.25
C LYS A 122 -9.34 20.38 13.55
N SER A 123 -9.24 19.57 12.50
CA SER A 123 -9.25 18.11 12.55
C SER A 123 -8.32 17.54 11.49
N LEU A 124 -7.69 16.41 11.81
CA LEU A 124 -6.75 15.70 10.94
C LEU A 124 -7.08 14.21 10.89
N VAL A 125 -7.05 13.66 9.68
CA VAL A 125 -7.07 12.24 9.39
C VAL A 125 -5.75 11.84 8.78
N ILE A 126 -5.11 10.82 9.32
CA ILE A 126 -3.90 10.22 8.74
C ILE A 126 -4.27 8.92 8.04
N ILE A 127 -3.72 8.70 6.86
CA ILE A 127 -3.94 7.48 6.07
C ILE A 127 -2.59 6.79 5.95
N ARG A 128 -2.51 5.53 6.38
CA ARG A 128 -1.30 4.71 6.34
C ARG A 128 -1.47 3.51 5.43
N ASP A 129 -0.39 3.14 4.74
CA ASP A 129 -0.30 1.95 3.91
C ASP A 129 1.13 1.42 3.93
N GLU A 130 1.30 0.15 4.29
CA GLU A 130 2.56 -0.57 4.20
C GLU A 130 2.61 -1.35 2.90
N ARG A 131 3.62 -1.08 2.08
CA ARG A 131 3.86 -1.87 0.88
C ARG A 131 5.33 -2.12 0.63
N ALA A 132 5.67 -3.39 0.50
CA ALA A 132 7.01 -3.86 0.15
C ALA A 132 8.11 -3.29 1.08
N GLY A 133 7.83 -3.23 2.38
CA GLY A 133 8.76 -2.71 3.39
C GLY A 133 8.83 -1.19 3.43
N LYS A 134 7.81 -0.49 2.91
CA LYS A 134 7.72 0.97 2.93
C LYS A 134 6.38 1.41 3.48
N LEU A 135 6.40 2.39 4.37
CA LEU A 135 5.22 3.01 4.93
C LEU A 135 5.02 4.39 4.29
N MET A 136 3.86 4.61 3.69
CA MET A 136 3.47 5.95 3.25
C MET A 136 2.42 6.53 4.17
N LEU A 137 2.61 7.78 4.56
CA LEU A 137 1.65 8.57 5.34
C LEU A 137 1.06 9.67 4.47
N ARG A 138 -0.25 9.63 4.27
CA ARG A 138 -1.03 10.76 3.75
C ARG A 138 -1.84 11.39 4.86
N PHE A 139 -2.30 12.60 4.61
CA PHE A 139 -3.24 13.27 5.49
C PHE A 139 -4.39 13.90 4.72
N ARG A 140 -5.50 14.07 5.42
CA ARG A 140 -6.64 14.91 5.04
C ARG A 140 -7.01 15.74 6.26
N ALA A 141 -7.06 17.06 6.11
CA ALA A 141 -7.23 17.99 7.22
C ALA A 141 -8.35 18.97 6.91
N THR A 142 -9.18 19.28 7.91
CA THR A 142 -10.16 20.35 7.81
C THR A 142 -9.56 21.62 8.39
N LEU A 143 -9.51 22.67 7.59
CA LEU A 143 -8.99 23.98 7.98
C LEU A 143 -10.05 24.79 8.73
N ARG A 144 -9.67 25.98 9.23
CA ARG A 144 -10.58 26.82 10.01
C ARG A 144 -11.82 27.28 9.23
N ASP A 145 -11.65 27.47 7.93
CA ASP A 145 -12.71 27.85 6.98
C ASP A 145 -13.53 26.66 6.48
N MET A 146 -13.38 25.49 7.11
CA MET A 146 -14.04 24.22 6.73
C MET A 146 -13.64 23.69 5.35
N SER A 147 -12.61 24.29 4.71
CA SER A 147 -12.02 23.68 3.52
C SER A 147 -11.20 22.44 3.90
N VAL A 148 -11.09 21.51 2.96
CA VAL A 148 -10.33 20.28 3.15
C VAL A 148 -9.01 20.39 2.39
N LEU A 149 -7.91 20.12 3.10
CA LEU A 149 -6.58 20.02 2.53
C LEU A 149 -6.09 18.57 2.60
N THR A 150 -5.56 18.08 1.49
CA THR A 150 -4.95 16.75 1.41
C THR A 150 -3.46 16.84 1.10
N GLY A 151 -2.65 15.93 1.66
CA GLY A 151 -1.23 15.89 1.34
C GLY A 151 -0.52 14.63 1.81
N VAL A 152 0.81 14.69 1.82
CA VAL A 152 1.70 13.59 2.23
C VAL A 152 2.54 14.05 3.40
N LEU A 153 2.55 13.29 4.48
CA LEU A 153 3.41 13.53 5.63
C LEU A 153 4.79 12.91 5.42
N GLY A 154 4.86 11.69 4.88
CA GLY A 154 6.13 10.99 4.75
C GLY A 154 6.06 9.70 3.94
N LEU A 155 7.23 9.26 3.50
CA LEU A 155 7.46 7.92 2.95
C LEU A 155 8.71 7.35 3.64
N GLN A 156 8.54 6.33 4.47
CA GLN A 156 9.60 5.75 5.30
C GLN A 156 9.84 4.29 4.93
N ASP A 157 11.10 3.86 4.99
CA ASP A 157 11.42 2.44 4.87
C ASP A 157 11.26 1.78 6.25
N LEU A 158 10.72 0.57 6.26
CA LEU A 158 10.62 -0.28 7.43
C LEU A 158 11.91 -1.11 7.54
N SER A 159 12.92 -0.52 8.19
CA SER A 159 14.27 -1.09 8.29
C SER A 159 14.36 -2.41 9.08
N CYS A 160 13.33 -2.79 9.84
CA CYS A 160 13.40 -3.82 10.88
C CYS A 160 12.34 -4.95 10.77
N GLY A 161 11.51 -4.93 9.72
CA GLY A 161 10.41 -5.88 9.51
C GLY A 161 9.04 -5.21 9.36
N LYS A 162 7.99 -6.02 9.28
CA LYS A 162 6.58 -5.59 9.09
C LYS A 162 5.78 -5.57 10.40
N LYS A 163 6.44 -5.37 11.55
CA LYS A 163 5.76 -5.49 12.85
C LYS A 163 5.01 -4.21 13.16
N ALA A 164 4.04 -4.34 14.06
CA ALA A 164 3.27 -3.21 14.56
C ALA A 164 4.15 -2.10 15.15
N ALA A 165 5.16 -2.45 15.96
CA ALA A 165 6.11 -1.48 16.52
C ALA A 165 6.92 -0.76 15.44
N ASP A 166 7.40 -1.49 14.41
CA ASP A 166 8.15 -0.91 13.30
C ASP A 166 7.31 0.12 12.54
N ILE A 167 6.00 -0.14 12.37
CA ILE A 167 5.04 0.78 11.76
C ILE A 167 4.84 2.03 12.63
N VAL A 168 4.72 1.88 13.95
CA VAL A 168 4.62 3.02 14.89
C VAL A 168 5.87 3.89 14.81
N ASP A 169 7.05 3.29 14.88
CA ASP A 169 8.32 4.01 14.81
C ASP A 169 8.51 4.70 13.46
N ALA A 170 8.16 4.04 12.36
CA ALA A 170 8.20 4.63 11.03
C ALA A 170 7.19 5.77 10.89
N THR A 171 6.01 5.66 11.51
CA THR A 171 5.03 6.74 11.56
C THR A 171 5.60 7.92 12.32
N ALA A 172 6.19 7.71 13.51
CA ALA A 172 6.83 8.76 14.30
C ALA A 172 7.96 9.46 13.53
N ARG A 173 8.86 8.69 12.89
CA ARG A 173 9.92 9.25 12.04
C ARG A 173 9.39 10.06 10.86
N ALA A 174 8.30 9.63 10.23
CA ALA A 174 7.66 10.36 9.16
C ALA A 174 7.09 11.69 9.66
N LEU A 175 6.44 11.72 10.82
CA LEU A 175 5.94 12.97 11.43
C LEU A 175 7.07 13.92 11.80
N GLN A 176 8.16 13.42 12.39
CA GLN A 176 9.35 14.22 12.69
C GLN A 176 10.00 14.78 11.42
N THR A 177 10.10 13.96 10.38
CA THR A 177 10.61 14.38 9.06
C THR A 177 9.73 15.48 8.46
N PHE A 178 8.41 15.30 8.54
CA PHE A 178 7.45 16.31 8.10
C PHE A 178 7.65 17.61 8.89
N ALA A 179 7.74 17.55 10.22
CA ALA A 179 7.89 18.73 11.07
C ALA A 179 9.28 19.39 11.03
N THR A 180 10.26 18.81 10.33
CA THR A 180 11.59 19.39 10.14
C THR A 180 11.65 20.18 8.83
N GLU A 181 11.78 21.49 8.90
CA GLU A 181 11.87 22.35 7.71
C GLU A 181 13.14 22.07 6.91
N GLN A 182 13.03 22.03 5.58
CA GLN A 182 14.17 21.80 4.68
C GLN A 182 14.92 20.49 4.96
N PHE A 183 14.22 19.43 5.39
CA PHE A 183 14.83 18.13 5.67
C PHE A 183 15.62 17.57 4.48
N GLN A 184 16.85 17.10 4.76
CA GLN A 184 17.78 16.49 3.80
C GLN A 184 17.86 17.22 2.44
N PRO A 185 18.34 18.46 2.40
CA PRO A 185 18.40 19.21 1.16
C PRO A 185 19.46 18.58 0.21
N PRO A 186 19.23 18.60 -1.11
CA PRO A 186 20.15 18.01 -2.07
C PRO A 186 21.47 18.77 -2.13
N ARG A 187 22.49 18.11 -2.70
CA ARG A 187 23.81 18.70 -2.89
C ARG A 187 23.71 20.04 -3.61
N GLY A 188 24.33 21.07 -3.04
CA GLY A 188 24.35 22.43 -3.61
C GLY A 188 23.36 23.40 -2.98
N PHE A 189 22.46 22.92 -2.11
CA PHE A 189 21.72 23.79 -1.20
C PHE A 189 22.62 24.22 -0.03
N ARG A 190 22.64 25.51 0.26
CA ARG A 190 23.47 26.21 1.26
C ARG A 190 22.63 27.15 2.13
N GLY A 191 21.30 27.05 2.06
CA GLY A 191 20.43 27.77 2.99
C GLY A 191 20.76 27.38 4.44
N ARG A 192 20.26 28.15 5.41
CA ARG A 192 20.26 27.70 6.82
C ARG A 192 19.39 26.45 6.87
N GLY A 193 19.99 25.28 6.67
CA GLY A 193 19.28 24.01 6.72
C GLY A 193 18.61 23.92 8.07
N GLY A 194 17.28 23.86 8.08
CA GLY A 194 16.49 23.65 9.27
C GLY A 194 16.78 22.26 9.81
N THR A 195 17.79 22.12 10.66
CA THR A 195 17.98 20.91 11.46
C THR A 195 17.09 20.90 12.69
N ARG A 196 16.30 21.96 12.91
CA ARG A 196 15.44 22.09 14.08
C ARG A 196 14.05 21.56 13.76
N LEU A 197 13.67 20.53 14.48
CA LEU A 197 12.31 20.01 14.53
C LEU A 197 11.35 21.09 15.05
N ASP A 198 10.27 21.36 14.33
CA ASP A 198 9.16 22.17 14.83
C ASP A 198 8.31 21.31 15.78
N GLU A 199 8.69 21.30 17.06
CA GLU A 199 8.02 20.54 18.12
C GLU A 199 6.55 20.95 18.28
N ASN A 200 6.23 22.22 18.07
CA ASN A 200 4.85 22.72 18.16
C ASN A 200 3.97 22.17 17.04
N LEU A 201 4.48 22.15 15.80
CA LEU A 201 3.77 21.53 14.70
C LEU A 201 3.63 20.02 14.92
N LEU A 202 4.68 19.34 15.38
CA LEU A 202 4.63 17.91 15.67
C LEU A 202 3.56 17.61 16.72
N ALA A 203 3.54 18.34 17.83
CA ALA A 203 2.53 18.22 18.87
C ALA A 203 1.12 18.48 18.32
N THR A 204 0.94 19.54 17.51
CA THR A 204 -0.35 19.87 16.88
C THR A 204 -0.84 18.74 15.98
N VAL A 205 0.04 18.16 15.15
CA VAL A 205 -0.34 17.05 14.25
C VAL A 205 -0.72 15.79 15.04
N LYS A 206 -0.02 15.49 16.14
CA LYS A 206 -0.38 14.36 17.01
C LYS A 206 -1.71 14.59 17.74
N ASP A 207 -1.90 15.81 18.25
CA ASP A 207 -3.09 16.23 19.02
C ASP A 207 -4.36 16.32 18.15
N ARG A 208 -4.25 16.83 16.93
CA ARG A 208 -5.39 17.02 16.01
C ARG A 208 -5.77 15.78 15.21
N CYS A 209 -5.02 14.69 15.33
CA CYS A 209 -5.29 13.45 14.62
C CYS A 209 -6.48 12.72 15.26
N ASP A 210 -7.66 12.88 14.69
CA ASP A 210 -8.90 12.26 15.16
C ASP A 210 -9.09 10.82 14.67
N MET A 211 -8.51 10.50 13.51
CA MET A 211 -8.65 9.19 12.88
C MET A 211 -7.38 8.77 12.12
N VAL A 212 -7.08 7.48 12.22
CA VAL A 212 -6.05 6.85 11.38
C VAL A 212 -6.71 5.78 10.51
N VAL A 213 -6.59 5.93 9.19
CA VAL A 213 -7.11 4.99 8.19
C VAL A 213 -6.00 4.02 7.78
N THR A 214 -6.27 2.71 7.81
CA THR A 214 -5.32 1.66 7.42
C THR A 214 -6.00 0.60 6.53
N ASP A 215 -5.20 -0.22 5.84
CA ASP A 215 -5.64 -1.32 4.98
C ASP A 215 -6.19 -2.56 5.75
N CYS A 216 -6.36 -2.43 7.07
CA CYS A 216 -6.76 -3.49 7.99
C CYS A 216 -5.79 -4.67 8.10
N ALA A 217 -4.54 -4.54 7.66
CA ALA A 217 -3.54 -5.55 7.95
C ALA A 217 -3.45 -5.74 9.49
N PRO A 218 -3.34 -6.99 10.01
CA PRO A 218 -3.30 -7.21 11.45
C PRO A 218 -2.20 -6.42 12.16
N SER A 219 -1.04 -6.24 11.52
CA SER A 219 0.06 -5.41 12.02
C SER A 219 -0.28 -3.92 12.07
N GLU A 220 -1.02 -3.39 11.10
CA GLU A 220 -1.47 -1.99 11.06
C GLU A 220 -2.53 -1.70 12.14
N ILE A 221 -3.49 -2.60 12.33
CA ILE A 221 -4.50 -2.49 13.39
C ILE A 221 -3.80 -2.51 14.76
N LEU A 222 -2.87 -3.45 14.95
CA LEU A 222 -2.10 -3.52 16.18
C LEU A 222 -1.20 -2.29 16.38
N ALA A 223 -0.57 -1.78 15.32
CA ALA A 223 0.24 -0.56 15.37
C ALA A 223 -0.58 0.63 15.86
N GLN A 224 -1.85 0.71 15.43
CA GLN A 224 -2.74 1.76 15.89
C GLN A 224 -3.10 1.62 17.36
N GLN A 225 -3.37 0.40 17.84
CA GLN A 225 -3.63 0.16 19.26
C GLN A 225 -2.40 0.46 20.14
N LEU A 226 -1.19 0.19 19.64
CA LEU A 226 0.06 0.59 20.29
C LEU A 226 0.22 2.12 20.30
N GLY A 227 -0.01 2.78 19.17
CA GLY A 227 0.11 4.25 19.05
C GLY A 227 -0.90 5.03 19.91
N ARG A 228 -2.06 4.42 20.24
CA ARG A 228 -3.07 4.96 21.16
C ARG A 228 -2.82 4.62 22.63
N GLY A 229 -1.83 3.78 22.94
CA GLY A 229 -1.51 3.38 24.32
C GLY A 229 -2.38 2.27 24.91
N LEU A 230 -3.29 1.67 24.13
CA LEU A 230 -4.21 0.65 24.65
C LEU A 230 -3.53 -0.69 24.97
N ARG A 231 -2.34 -0.94 24.43
CA ARG A 231 -1.61 -2.22 24.61
C ARG A 231 -0.20 -2.09 25.19
N SER A 232 0.28 -0.87 25.44
CA SER A 232 1.60 -0.66 26.05
C SER A 232 1.44 0.16 27.32
N ALA A 233 1.61 -0.50 28.48
CA ALA A 233 1.68 0.18 29.78
C ALA A 233 3.00 0.98 29.95
N GLU A 234 3.94 0.84 29.01
CA GLU A 234 5.32 1.35 29.10
C GLU A 234 5.68 2.34 27.98
N ALA A 235 4.74 2.72 27.10
CA ALA A 235 5.02 3.73 26.07
C ALA A 235 5.02 5.13 26.72
N GLU A 236 6.20 5.74 26.87
CA GLU A 236 6.36 7.08 27.47
C GLU A 236 5.68 8.19 26.66
N GLU A 237 5.47 8.02 25.35
CA GLU A 237 4.81 9.00 24.49
C GLU A 237 3.80 8.35 23.53
N LEU A 238 2.52 8.76 23.64
CA LEU A 238 1.48 8.32 22.71
C LEU A 238 1.65 9.01 21.36
N LEU A 239 1.51 8.25 20.27
CA LEU A 239 1.67 8.79 18.93
C LEU A 239 0.46 9.64 18.52
N PHE A 240 -0.75 9.18 18.87
CA PHE A 240 -2.01 9.89 18.60
C PHE A 240 -2.92 9.81 19.83
N PRO A 241 -2.69 10.66 20.85
CA PRO A 241 -3.43 10.59 22.11
C PRO A 241 -4.95 10.82 21.93
N ASN A 242 -5.32 11.61 20.93
CA ASN A 242 -6.72 11.95 20.65
C ASN A 242 -7.30 11.16 19.48
N ALA A 243 -6.57 10.20 18.89
CA ALA A 243 -7.15 9.37 17.82
C ALA A 243 -8.29 8.53 18.37
N LYS A 244 -9.49 8.87 17.90
CA LYS A 244 -10.73 8.19 18.24
C LYS A 244 -10.82 6.99 17.30
N ILE A 245 -10.97 7.21 16.00
CA ILE A 245 -11.42 6.16 15.10
C ILE A 245 -10.23 5.47 14.41
N VAL A 246 -10.29 4.14 14.30
CA VAL A 246 -9.47 3.39 13.35
C VAL A 246 -10.29 3.21 12.08
N GLY A 247 -9.99 4.03 11.09
CA GLY A 247 -10.58 3.92 9.76
C GLY A 247 -10.08 2.64 9.10
N ARG A 248 -11.01 1.78 8.71
CA ARG A 248 -10.71 0.58 7.93
C ARG A 248 -10.89 0.91 6.46
N ASP A 249 -9.90 0.59 5.63
CA ASP A 249 -10.02 0.81 4.19
C ASP A 249 -11.18 -0.02 3.65
N ARG A 250 -12.21 0.71 3.24
CA ARG A 250 -13.46 0.13 2.78
C ARG A 250 -13.35 -0.41 1.37
N ALA A 251 -12.47 0.16 0.54
CA ALA A 251 -12.23 -0.35 -0.80
C ALA A 251 -11.64 -1.77 -0.72
N HIS A 252 -10.66 -1.99 0.16
CA HIS A 252 -10.15 -3.33 0.46
C HIS A 252 -11.19 -4.23 1.12
N ALA A 253 -11.96 -3.72 2.09
CA ALA A 253 -13.00 -4.49 2.77
C ALA A 253 -14.10 -4.98 1.81
N CYS A 254 -14.47 -4.19 0.80
CA CYS A 254 -15.42 -4.60 -0.24
C CYS A 254 -14.98 -5.87 -0.97
N GLN A 255 -13.68 -6.03 -1.19
CA GLN A 255 -13.17 -7.23 -1.85
C GLN A 255 -13.49 -8.50 -1.05
N ARG A 256 -13.55 -8.39 0.28
CA ARG A 256 -13.88 -9.51 1.17
C ARG A 256 -15.36 -9.85 1.18
N VAL A 257 -16.25 -8.88 0.96
CA VAL A 257 -17.71 -9.06 0.93
C VAL A 257 -18.14 -10.21 0.02
N LEU A 258 -17.48 -10.39 -1.13
CA LEU A 258 -17.79 -11.46 -2.07
C LEU A 258 -17.00 -12.75 -1.82
N SER A 259 -15.81 -12.67 -1.22
CA SER A 259 -14.99 -13.85 -0.95
C SER A 259 -15.68 -14.83 0.01
N HIS A 260 -16.41 -14.31 1.01
CA HIS A 260 -17.17 -15.10 1.99
C HIS A 260 -18.29 -15.94 1.36
N PRO A 261 -19.31 -15.35 0.71
CA PRO A 261 -20.42 -16.11 0.12
C PRO A 261 -19.95 -17.05 -0.99
N TRP A 262 -18.96 -16.65 -1.80
CA TRP A 262 -18.46 -17.50 -2.88
C TRP A 262 -17.68 -18.71 -2.37
N GLY A 263 -16.98 -18.58 -1.24
CA GLY A 263 -16.31 -19.72 -0.60
C GLY A 263 -17.26 -20.63 0.18
N ALA A 264 -18.37 -20.10 0.71
CA ALA A 264 -19.30 -20.88 1.52
C ALA A 264 -20.39 -21.59 0.69
N CYS A 265 -20.81 -21.01 -0.43
CA CYS A 265 -21.78 -21.62 -1.33
C CYS A 265 -21.07 -22.54 -2.33
N ARG A 266 -21.03 -23.86 -2.06
CA ARG A 266 -20.31 -24.84 -2.91
C ARG A 266 -20.67 -24.78 -4.40
N ALA A 267 -21.95 -24.55 -4.72
CA ALA A 267 -22.40 -24.43 -6.11
C ALA A 267 -21.78 -23.23 -6.84
N VAL A 268 -21.69 -22.09 -6.15
CA VAL A 268 -21.01 -20.88 -6.66
C VAL A 268 -19.50 -21.10 -6.69
N GLN A 269 -18.93 -21.69 -5.63
CA GLN A 269 -17.51 -21.95 -5.52
C GLN A 269 -17.00 -22.81 -6.68
N SER A 270 -17.59 -24.00 -6.89
CA SER A 270 -17.17 -24.92 -7.97
C SER A 270 -17.34 -24.25 -9.34
N LEU A 271 -18.46 -23.57 -9.57
CA LEU A 271 -18.72 -22.87 -10.82
C LEU A 271 -17.63 -21.81 -11.09
N LEU A 272 -17.31 -20.99 -10.10
CA LEU A 272 -16.30 -19.93 -10.25
C LEU A 272 -14.89 -20.50 -10.34
N GLU A 273 -14.54 -21.57 -9.62
CA GLU A 273 -13.24 -22.23 -9.70
C GLU A 273 -13.00 -22.85 -11.08
N GLU A 274 -14.00 -23.56 -11.64
CA GLU A 274 -13.94 -24.15 -12.98
C GLU A 274 -13.88 -23.08 -14.09
N THR A 275 -14.56 -21.95 -13.89
CA THR A 275 -14.78 -20.97 -14.96
C THR A 275 -13.78 -19.82 -14.94
N VAL A 276 -13.49 -19.24 -13.77
CA VAL A 276 -12.74 -17.97 -13.65
C VAL A 276 -11.58 -18.03 -12.64
N LEU A 277 -11.83 -18.41 -11.39
CA LEU A 277 -10.91 -18.25 -10.26
C LEU A 277 -9.76 -19.27 -10.26
N GLY A 278 -10.02 -20.51 -10.67
CA GLY A 278 -9.06 -21.60 -10.59
C GLY A 278 -7.82 -21.37 -11.46
N LYS A 279 -6.66 -21.89 -11.03
CA LYS A 279 -5.41 -21.81 -11.84
C LYS A 279 -5.60 -22.44 -13.22
N ASN A 280 -6.44 -23.47 -13.30
CA ASN A 280 -6.78 -24.27 -14.47
C ASN A 280 -8.18 -23.95 -15.03
N SER A 281 -8.78 -22.84 -14.62
CA SER A 281 -10.11 -22.45 -15.09
C SER A 281 -10.11 -22.14 -16.58
N VAL A 282 -11.29 -22.23 -17.22
CA VAL A 282 -11.48 -21.94 -18.65
C VAL A 282 -10.88 -20.58 -19.04
N CYS A 283 -11.25 -19.51 -18.32
CA CYS A 283 -10.75 -18.17 -18.60
C CYS A 283 -9.22 -18.08 -18.49
N GLN A 284 -8.62 -18.75 -17.50
CA GLN A 284 -7.17 -18.71 -17.29
C GLN A 284 -6.40 -19.52 -18.33
N LYS A 285 -6.95 -20.64 -18.80
CA LYS A 285 -6.35 -21.44 -19.87
C LYS A 285 -6.39 -20.71 -21.21
N ILE A 286 -7.49 -20.03 -21.50
CA ILE A 286 -7.61 -19.21 -22.71
C ILE A 286 -6.66 -18.01 -22.64
N ASP A 287 -6.65 -17.25 -21.55
CA ASP A 287 -5.82 -16.03 -21.39
C ASP A 287 -4.31 -16.32 -21.44
N ARG A 288 -3.85 -17.46 -20.91
CA ARG A 288 -2.42 -17.82 -20.89
C ARG A 288 -1.94 -18.50 -22.18
N SER A 289 -2.85 -19.03 -22.99
CA SER A 289 -2.51 -19.61 -24.29
C SER A 289 -2.62 -18.55 -25.37
N HIS A 290 -1.50 -18.24 -26.03
CA HIS A 290 -1.51 -17.25 -27.12
C HIS A 290 -2.49 -17.64 -28.23
N THR A 291 -2.53 -18.93 -28.58
CA THR A 291 -3.43 -19.50 -29.59
C THR A 291 -4.90 -19.34 -29.20
N PHE A 292 -5.29 -19.76 -27.99
CA PHE A 292 -6.68 -19.70 -27.56
C PHE A 292 -7.14 -18.25 -27.33
N SER A 293 -6.27 -17.39 -26.80
CA SER A 293 -6.53 -15.96 -26.69
C SER A 293 -6.76 -15.30 -28.05
N SER A 294 -6.01 -15.70 -29.09
CA SER A 294 -6.25 -15.21 -30.45
C SER A 294 -7.61 -15.66 -30.96
N TRP A 295 -7.94 -16.95 -30.82
CA TRP A 295 -9.24 -17.47 -31.26
C TRP A 295 -10.41 -16.79 -30.56
N PHE A 296 -10.28 -16.53 -29.25
CA PHE A 296 -11.29 -15.79 -28.50
C PHE A 296 -11.41 -14.34 -28.97
N ALA A 297 -10.29 -13.66 -29.21
CA ALA A 297 -10.28 -12.30 -29.72
C ALA A 297 -10.92 -12.18 -31.12
N ASP A 298 -10.72 -13.18 -31.97
CA ASP A 298 -11.31 -13.28 -33.31
C ASP A 298 -12.81 -13.56 -33.24
N ALA A 299 -13.23 -14.53 -32.40
CA ALA A 299 -14.65 -14.83 -32.20
C ALA A 299 -15.42 -13.63 -31.64
N VAL A 300 -14.87 -12.94 -30.64
CA VAL A 300 -15.47 -11.71 -30.08
C VAL A 300 -15.57 -10.62 -31.16
N ALA A 301 -14.56 -10.48 -32.03
CA ALA A 301 -14.59 -9.47 -33.10
C ALA A 301 -15.72 -9.70 -34.12
N GLN A 302 -16.19 -10.94 -34.26
CA GLN A 302 -17.27 -11.34 -35.15
C GLN A 302 -18.65 -11.30 -34.47
N SER A 303 -18.69 -11.20 -33.13
CA SER A 303 -19.94 -11.07 -32.37
C SER A 303 -20.53 -9.67 -32.44
N GLU A 304 -21.82 -9.53 -32.13
CA GLU A 304 -22.50 -8.23 -32.01
C GLU A 304 -21.82 -7.31 -30.97
N LEU A 305 -21.16 -7.91 -29.97
CA LEU A 305 -20.40 -7.22 -28.92
C LEU A 305 -18.88 -7.31 -29.20
N SER A 306 -18.38 -6.52 -30.15
CA SER A 306 -16.97 -6.59 -30.60
C SER A 306 -15.88 -6.15 -29.60
N ARG A 307 -16.25 -5.68 -28.40
CA ARG A 307 -15.34 -5.18 -27.36
C ARG A 307 -15.16 -6.23 -26.27
N GLY A 308 -13.97 -6.35 -25.69
CA GLY A 308 -13.73 -7.23 -24.52
C GLY A 308 -12.83 -8.45 -24.77
N LYS A 309 -11.96 -8.40 -25.77
CA LYS A 309 -11.14 -9.51 -26.30
C LYS A 309 -10.12 -10.18 -25.35
N THR A 310 -10.02 -9.79 -24.07
CA THR A 310 -9.00 -10.31 -23.14
C THR A 310 -9.61 -10.90 -21.86
N LEU A 311 -9.05 -11.96 -21.30
CA LEU A 311 -9.59 -12.60 -20.07
C LEU A 311 -8.64 -12.43 -18.88
N SER A 312 -7.74 -11.45 -18.97
CA SER A 312 -6.72 -11.16 -17.96
C SER A 312 -7.33 -10.91 -16.58
N ALA A 313 -6.78 -11.55 -15.56
CA ALA A 313 -7.01 -11.23 -14.15
C ALA A 313 -5.68 -11.11 -13.39
N ALA A 314 -5.66 -10.25 -12.39
CA ALA A 314 -4.54 -10.10 -11.48
C ALA A 314 -4.84 -10.89 -10.20
N LYS A 315 -4.29 -12.10 -10.08
CA LYS A 315 -4.66 -13.04 -9.00
C LYS A 315 -4.57 -12.47 -7.58
N HIS A 316 -3.67 -11.52 -7.35
CA HIS A 316 -3.50 -10.85 -6.06
C HIS A 316 -4.62 -9.85 -5.72
N ARG A 317 -5.58 -9.62 -6.64
CA ARG A 317 -6.75 -8.75 -6.44
C ARG A 317 -7.99 -9.54 -6.80
N PHE A 318 -8.77 -9.92 -5.81
CA PHE A 318 -10.01 -10.67 -6.01
C PHE A 318 -10.96 -9.96 -6.98
N CYS A 319 -11.11 -8.64 -6.82
CA CYS A 319 -11.89 -7.77 -7.70
C CYS A 319 -11.47 -7.79 -9.18
N SER A 320 -10.24 -8.22 -9.51
CA SER A 320 -9.80 -8.32 -10.90
C SER A 320 -10.49 -9.43 -11.68
N TYR A 321 -11.08 -10.42 -10.99
CA TYR A 321 -11.85 -11.49 -11.61
C TYR A 321 -13.23 -11.06 -12.09
N SER A 322 -13.73 -9.89 -11.67
CA SER A 322 -14.96 -9.29 -12.23
C SER A 322 -14.86 -9.09 -13.74
N LYS A 323 -13.66 -8.77 -14.25
CA LYS A 323 -13.41 -8.53 -15.68
C LYS A 323 -13.59 -9.79 -16.53
N PRO A 324 -12.87 -10.91 -16.31
CA PRO A 324 -13.12 -12.14 -17.06
C PRO A 324 -14.51 -12.71 -16.79
N LEU A 325 -15.05 -12.57 -15.57
CA LEU A 325 -16.40 -13.04 -15.23
C LEU A 325 -17.49 -12.33 -16.03
N GLY A 326 -17.45 -11.00 -16.13
CA GLY A 326 -18.39 -10.26 -16.98
C GLY A 326 -18.22 -10.58 -18.47
N ARG A 327 -16.98 -10.78 -18.93
CA ARG A 327 -16.67 -11.05 -20.35
C ARG A 327 -17.12 -12.42 -20.81
N ILE A 328 -16.99 -13.47 -19.98
CA ILE A 328 -17.50 -14.78 -20.34
C ILE A 328 -19.02 -14.79 -20.45
N VAL A 329 -19.72 -14.00 -19.63
CA VAL A 329 -21.19 -13.87 -19.72
C VAL A 329 -21.59 -13.07 -20.96
N LEU A 330 -20.89 -11.97 -21.25
CA LEU A 330 -21.19 -11.13 -22.43
C LEU A 330 -20.94 -11.88 -23.74
N HIS A 331 -19.88 -12.68 -23.80
CA HIS A 331 -19.44 -13.39 -25.01
C HIS A 331 -19.57 -14.91 -24.86
N LEU A 332 -20.67 -15.37 -24.26
CA LEU A 332 -20.88 -16.81 -24.00
C LEU A 332 -20.93 -17.63 -25.30
N ASP A 333 -21.46 -17.05 -26.37
CA ASP A 333 -21.45 -17.59 -27.73
C ASP A 333 -20.03 -17.76 -28.29
N SER A 334 -19.21 -16.71 -28.19
CA SER A 334 -17.82 -16.70 -28.64
C SER A 334 -16.98 -17.67 -27.81
N MET A 335 -17.27 -17.78 -26.51
CA MET A 335 -16.62 -18.74 -25.62
C MET A 335 -16.91 -20.18 -26.05
N ILE A 336 -18.17 -20.51 -26.33
CA ILE A 336 -18.57 -21.85 -26.80
C ILE A 336 -17.92 -22.15 -28.16
N ALA A 337 -17.86 -21.19 -29.08
CA ALA A 337 -17.18 -21.38 -30.37
C ALA A 337 -15.69 -21.74 -30.20
N VAL A 338 -14.99 -21.05 -29.29
CA VAL A 338 -13.60 -21.38 -28.96
C VAL A 338 -13.48 -22.75 -28.32
N LEU A 339 -14.37 -23.10 -27.37
CA LEU A 339 -14.33 -24.39 -26.69
C LEU A 339 -14.62 -25.56 -27.63
N ASN A 340 -15.56 -25.42 -28.57
CA ASN A 340 -15.82 -26.40 -29.62
C ASN A 340 -14.57 -26.62 -30.50
N ARG A 341 -13.90 -25.52 -30.88
CA ARG A 341 -12.65 -25.57 -31.64
C ARG A 341 -11.53 -26.27 -30.86
N VAL A 342 -11.40 -25.97 -29.56
CA VAL A 342 -10.42 -26.60 -28.67
C VAL A 342 -10.69 -28.10 -28.54
N ALA A 343 -11.94 -28.50 -28.28
CA ALA A 343 -12.35 -29.90 -28.16
C ALA A 343 -12.11 -30.69 -29.46
N SER A 344 -12.25 -30.06 -30.62
CA SER A 344 -12.02 -30.70 -31.91
C SER A 344 -10.54 -30.81 -32.29
N SER A 345 -9.68 -29.91 -31.80
CA SER A 345 -8.33 -29.71 -32.35
C SER A 345 -7.18 -30.15 -31.45
N CYS A 346 -7.41 -30.36 -30.14
CA CYS A 346 -6.32 -30.39 -29.15
C CYS A 346 -6.16 -31.71 -28.37
N GLY A 347 -6.82 -32.80 -28.78
CA GLY A 347 -6.62 -34.14 -28.19
C GLY A 347 -6.80 -34.17 -26.66
N ASP A 348 -6.05 -35.04 -25.97
CA ASP A 348 -6.18 -35.27 -24.53
C ASP A 348 -5.74 -34.09 -23.66
N ASP A 349 -4.79 -33.26 -24.12
CA ASP A 349 -4.29 -32.10 -23.38
C ASP A 349 -5.35 -30.99 -23.17
N ALA A 350 -6.46 -31.08 -23.90
CA ALA A 350 -7.57 -30.15 -23.85
C ALA A 350 -8.87 -30.70 -23.21
N ARG A 351 -8.82 -31.84 -22.50
CA ARG A 351 -10.00 -32.46 -21.83
C ARG A 351 -10.79 -31.54 -20.91
N TRP A 352 -10.15 -30.51 -20.38
CA TRP A 352 -10.81 -29.48 -19.57
C TRP A 352 -11.94 -28.73 -20.30
N ALA A 353 -11.86 -28.60 -21.64
CA ALA A 353 -12.88 -27.93 -22.44
C ALA A 353 -14.18 -28.75 -22.52
N PRO A 354 -14.16 -30.04 -22.94
CA PRO A 354 -15.35 -30.89 -22.91
C PRO A 354 -15.86 -31.13 -21.49
N GLU A 355 -14.99 -31.25 -20.47
CA GLU A 355 -15.42 -31.36 -19.06
C GLU A 355 -16.24 -30.15 -18.61
N TRP A 356 -15.78 -28.92 -18.88
CA TRP A 356 -16.54 -27.71 -18.57
C TRP A 356 -17.81 -27.60 -19.41
N MET A 357 -17.72 -27.90 -20.71
CA MET A 357 -18.88 -27.92 -21.60
C MET A 357 -19.92 -28.94 -21.18
N ALA A 358 -19.55 -30.04 -20.51
CA ALA A 358 -20.47 -31.00 -19.91
C ALA A 358 -21.07 -30.49 -18.59
N SER A 359 -20.27 -29.80 -17.77
CA SER A 359 -20.68 -29.30 -16.44
C SER A 359 -21.64 -28.12 -16.51
N ILE A 360 -21.52 -27.23 -17.49
CA ILE A 360 -22.37 -26.04 -17.62
C ILE A 360 -23.80 -26.42 -18.05
N ASN A 361 -24.82 -25.84 -17.43
CA ASN A 361 -26.24 -26.05 -17.74
C ASN A 361 -27.01 -24.72 -17.61
N PRO A 362 -28.31 -24.62 -17.96
CA PRO A 362 -29.06 -23.36 -17.86
C PRO A 362 -28.98 -22.71 -16.47
N GLU A 363 -29.08 -23.50 -15.40
CA GLU A 363 -29.00 -23.00 -14.01
C GLU A 363 -27.62 -22.41 -13.72
N ARG A 364 -26.54 -23.13 -14.04
CA ARG A 364 -25.16 -22.66 -13.83
C ARG A 364 -24.82 -21.45 -14.70
N ALA A 365 -25.34 -21.38 -15.91
CA ALA A 365 -25.17 -20.21 -16.79
C ALA A 365 -25.86 -18.97 -16.20
N ILE A 366 -27.12 -19.09 -15.75
CA ILE A 366 -27.83 -18.01 -15.06
C ILE A 366 -27.09 -17.60 -13.78
N LEU A 367 -26.64 -18.58 -13.00
CA LEU A 367 -25.90 -18.33 -11.76
C LEU A 367 -24.58 -17.60 -12.04
N LEU A 368 -23.89 -17.90 -13.14
CA LEU A 368 -22.70 -17.17 -13.60
C LEU A 368 -23.02 -15.71 -13.93
N GLY A 369 -24.16 -15.46 -14.60
CA GLY A 369 -24.69 -14.12 -14.85
C GLY A 369 -24.96 -13.34 -13.56
N MET A 370 -25.58 -13.98 -12.57
CA MET A 370 -25.83 -13.38 -11.25
C MET A 370 -24.53 -13.07 -10.50
N CYS A 371 -23.54 -13.97 -10.56
CA CYS A 371 -22.23 -13.72 -9.96
C CYS A 371 -21.53 -12.53 -10.65
N ALA A 372 -21.69 -12.37 -11.97
CA ALA A 372 -21.15 -11.23 -12.71
C ALA A 372 -21.83 -9.92 -12.31
N ASP A 373 -23.16 -9.90 -12.15
CA ASP A 373 -23.87 -8.72 -11.64
C ASP A 373 -23.45 -8.37 -10.22
N LEU A 374 -23.33 -9.36 -9.33
CA LEU A 374 -22.91 -9.15 -7.95
C LEU A 374 -21.45 -8.65 -7.88
N ALA A 375 -20.56 -9.19 -8.72
CA ALA A 375 -19.18 -8.72 -8.86
C ALA A 375 -19.11 -7.28 -9.38
N ASP A 376 -19.96 -6.92 -10.35
CA ASP A 376 -20.04 -5.56 -10.87
C ASP A 376 -20.59 -4.58 -9.82
N SER A 377 -21.64 -4.94 -9.07
CA SER A 377 -22.13 -4.13 -7.95
C SER A 377 -21.07 -3.92 -6.88
N CYS A 378 -20.31 -4.97 -6.52
CA CYS A 378 -19.19 -4.83 -5.60
C CYS A 378 -18.08 -3.94 -6.16
N MET A 379 -17.76 -4.04 -7.46
CA MET A 379 -16.79 -3.14 -8.11
C MET A 379 -17.26 -1.69 -8.14
N GLN A 380 -18.56 -1.46 -8.33
CA GLN A 380 -19.14 -0.12 -8.23
C GLN A 380 -19.01 0.40 -6.80
N LEU A 381 -19.31 -0.43 -5.80
CA LEU A 381 -19.12 -0.09 -4.39
C LEU A 381 -17.64 0.18 -4.04
N THR A 382 -16.70 -0.60 -4.58
CA THR A 382 -15.26 -0.34 -4.42
C THR A 382 -14.88 1.01 -5.03
N ARG A 383 -15.33 1.29 -6.27
CA ARG A 383 -15.07 2.59 -6.92
C ARG A 383 -15.72 3.75 -6.18
N TYR A 384 -16.88 3.50 -5.60
CA TYR A 384 -17.61 4.44 -4.77
C TYR A 384 -16.80 4.77 -3.51
N PHE A 385 -16.20 3.78 -2.85
CA PHE A 385 -15.30 4.01 -1.72
C PHE A 385 -13.95 4.63 -2.12
N ASP A 386 -13.45 4.33 -3.31
CA ASP A 386 -12.22 4.94 -3.85
C ASP A 386 -12.35 6.44 -4.16
N ASP A 387 -13.57 6.95 -4.29
CA ASP A 387 -13.80 8.36 -4.52
C ASP A 387 -13.67 9.17 -3.22
N GLU A 388 -12.53 9.85 -3.05
CA GLU A 388 -12.25 10.69 -1.89
C GLU A 388 -13.17 11.93 -1.81
N SER A 389 -13.83 12.33 -2.90
CA SER A 389 -14.76 13.48 -2.92
C SER A 389 -16.16 13.11 -2.43
N LEU A 390 -16.41 11.82 -2.26
CA LEU A 390 -17.76 11.32 -2.18
C LEU A 390 -18.32 11.38 -0.75
N ASP A 391 -19.58 11.78 -0.66
CA ASP A 391 -20.32 11.83 0.60
C ASP A 391 -20.59 10.42 1.15
N ILE A 392 -19.96 10.14 2.28
CA ILE A 392 -20.07 8.88 3.02
C ILE A 392 -21.53 8.60 3.44
N ALA A 393 -22.39 9.60 3.58
CA ALA A 393 -23.80 9.43 3.91
C ALA A 393 -24.63 8.69 2.85
N ARG A 394 -24.14 8.60 1.60
CA ARG A 394 -24.88 8.05 0.45
C ARG A 394 -24.66 6.55 0.20
N ILE A 395 -24.01 5.82 1.11
CA ILE A 395 -23.58 4.41 0.89
C ILE A 395 -24.76 3.43 0.75
N ASN A 396 -26.01 3.84 1.00
CA ASN A 396 -27.16 2.96 0.92
C ASN A 396 -27.70 2.86 -0.51
N GLU A 397 -27.30 1.84 -1.27
CA GLU A 397 -28.02 1.43 -2.47
C GLU A 397 -28.31 -0.08 -2.48
N GLU A 398 -29.47 -0.41 -3.05
CA GLU A 398 -30.30 -1.59 -2.79
C GLU A 398 -29.78 -2.89 -3.42
N ALA A 399 -30.17 -4.03 -2.82
CA ALA A 399 -29.80 -5.35 -3.28
C ALA A 399 -30.76 -5.87 -4.38
N LEU A 400 -30.33 -5.80 -5.65
CA LEU A 400 -31.05 -6.27 -6.85
C LEU A 400 -31.58 -7.72 -6.82
N PHE A 401 -31.10 -8.54 -5.90
CA PHE A 401 -31.34 -9.98 -5.86
C PHE A 401 -32.42 -10.41 -4.88
N SER A 402 -32.82 -9.56 -3.92
CA SER A 402 -33.79 -9.94 -2.90
C SER A 402 -35.18 -10.21 -3.49
N GLU A 403 -35.56 -9.47 -4.54
CA GLU A 403 -36.86 -9.58 -5.22
C GLU A 403 -36.77 -10.10 -6.67
N GLY A 404 -35.61 -10.62 -7.08
CA GLY A 404 -35.42 -11.12 -8.44
C GLY A 404 -35.34 -10.03 -9.53
N GLN A 405 -35.13 -8.77 -9.15
CA GLN A 405 -35.01 -7.64 -10.08
C GLN A 405 -33.86 -7.81 -11.10
N CYS A 406 -32.85 -8.64 -10.78
CA CYS A 406 -31.74 -9.00 -11.67
C CYS A 406 -32.17 -9.60 -13.03
N PHE A 407 -33.39 -10.15 -13.13
CA PHE A 407 -33.92 -10.65 -14.40
C PHE A 407 -34.57 -9.55 -15.27
N HIS A 408 -34.91 -8.41 -14.68
CA HIS A 408 -35.65 -7.34 -15.33
C HIS A 408 -34.76 -6.16 -15.69
N VAL A 409 -33.85 -5.80 -14.79
CA VAL A 409 -32.86 -4.72 -14.98
C VAL A 409 -31.78 -5.16 -15.97
N HIS A 410 -31.37 -4.25 -16.87
CA HIS A 410 -30.27 -4.51 -17.78
C HIS A 410 -28.95 -4.75 -17.00
N GLY A 411 -28.50 -6.01 -17.04
CA GLY A 411 -27.31 -6.52 -16.39
C GLY A 411 -26.84 -7.83 -17.03
N PHE A 412 -25.82 -8.47 -16.45
CA PHE A 412 -25.26 -9.72 -16.96
C PHE A 412 -26.25 -10.88 -16.86
N THR A 413 -27.07 -10.93 -15.81
CA THR A 413 -28.10 -11.98 -15.61
C THR A 413 -29.15 -11.92 -16.71
N LYS A 414 -29.71 -10.73 -16.98
CA LYS A 414 -30.69 -10.51 -18.05
C LYS A 414 -30.10 -10.87 -19.42
N HIS A 415 -28.89 -10.39 -19.72
CA HIS A 415 -28.19 -10.71 -20.98
C HIS A 415 -27.99 -12.22 -21.15
N CYS A 416 -27.51 -12.90 -20.11
CA CYS A 416 -27.34 -14.36 -20.14
C CYS A 416 -28.66 -15.07 -20.41
N LEU A 417 -29.73 -14.62 -19.76
CA LEU A 417 -31.06 -15.17 -19.93
C LEU A 417 -31.58 -15.00 -21.36
N ASP A 418 -31.45 -13.79 -21.94
CA ASP A 418 -31.88 -13.48 -23.30
C ASP A 418 -31.16 -14.39 -24.32
N ILE A 419 -29.86 -14.64 -24.13
CA ILE A 419 -29.08 -15.56 -24.97
C ILE A 419 -29.57 -17.01 -24.82
N LEU A 420 -29.85 -17.47 -23.60
CA LEU A 420 -30.35 -18.83 -23.37
C LEU A 420 -31.73 -19.05 -24.00
N GLN A 421 -32.58 -18.01 -24.01
CA GLN A 421 -33.90 -18.05 -24.66
C GLN A 421 -33.81 -18.15 -26.18
N GLN A 422 -32.77 -17.59 -26.79
CA GLN A 422 -32.55 -17.70 -28.24
C GLN A 422 -32.14 -19.12 -28.69
N ASN A 423 -31.79 -20.02 -27.75
CA ASN A 423 -31.42 -21.41 -27.99
C ASN A 423 -30.34 -21.63 -29.08
N ARG A 424 -29.46 -20.64 -29.30
CA ARG A 424 -28.41 -20.66 -30.33
C ARG A 424 -27.07 -21.25 -29.86
N LEU A 425 -26.95 -21.56 -28.57
CA LEU A 425 -25.72 -22.01 -27.95
C LEU A 425 -25.57 -23.53 -28.04
N VAL A 426 -24.92 -24.02 -29.10
CA VAL A 426 -24.68 -25.44 -29.35
C VAL A 426 -23.23 -25.81 -29.04
N MET A 427 -23.05 -26.79 -28.17
CA MET A 427 -21.75 -27.38 -27.82
C MET A 427 -21.59 -28.74 -28.48
N PHE A 428 -20.39 -29.01 -29.00
CA PHE A 428 -20.01 -30.27 -29.62
C PHE A 428 -18.86 -30.88 -28.83
N PHE A 429 -19.13 -31.97 -28.12
CA PHE A 429 -18.12 -32.71 -27.37
C PHE A 429 -18.52 -34.19 -27.22
N ASP A 430 -17.53 -35.07 -27.10
CA ASP A 430 -17.72 -36.53 -26.98
C ASP A 430 -18.66 -37.13 -28.05
N GLY A 431 -18.58 -36.60 -29.28
CA GLY A 431 -19.43 -37.02 -30.39
C GLY A 431 -20.91 -36.63 -30.27
N ARG A 432 -21.27 -35.75 -29.33
CA ARG A 432 -22.64 -35.30 -29.07
C ARG A 432 -22.79 -33.80 -29.29
N ALA A 433 -23.92 -33.39 -29.85
CA ALA A 433 -24.35 -32.00 -29.88
C ALA A 433 -25.32 -31.74 -28.71
N ARG A 434 -25.05 -30.71 -27.90
CA ARG A 434 -25.90 -30.31 -26.78
C ARG A 434 -26.18 -28.82 -26.82
N ALA A 435 -27.45 -28.44 -26.85
CA ALA A 435 -27.86 -27.05 -26.68
C ALA A 435 -27.82 -26.67 -25.20
N LEU A 436 -27.28 -25.48 -24.87
CA LEU A 436 -27.31 -24.94 -23.51
C LEU A 436 -28.66 -24.31 -23.15
N GLY A 437 -29.44 -23.90 -24.16
CA GLY A 437 -30.81 -23.45 -23.96
C GLY A 437 -31.75 -24.60 -23.59
N GLY A 438 -33.00 -24.27 -23.27
CA GLY A 438 -34.01 -25.27 -22.90
C GLY A 438 -35.42 -24.80 -23.17
N SER A 439 -36.40 -25.67 -22.91
CA SER A 439 -37.81 -25.28 -22.93
C SER A 439 -38.07 -24.12 -21.97
N ALA A 440 -39.11 -23.33 -22.23
CA ALA A 440 -39.50 -22.22 -21.36
C ALA A 440 -39.66 -22.66 -19.89
N ASP A 441 -40.24 -23.84 -19.66
CA ASP A 441 -40.41 -24.43 -18.34
C ASP A 441 -39.09 -24.82 -17.67
N GLY A 442 -38.18 -25.43 -18.43
CA GLY A 442 -36.84 -25.78 -17.95
C GLY A 442 -36.04 -24.54 -17.55
N LEU A 443 -36.13 -23.48 -18.33
CA LEU A 443 -35.47 -22.21 -18.04
C LEU A 443 -36.11 -21.50 -16.83
N ALA A 444 -37.43 -21.58 -16.67
CA ALA A 444 -38.12 -21.06 -15.48
C ALA A 444 -37.71 -21.82 -14.20
N ALA A 445 -37.57 -23.13 -14.27
CA ALA A 445 -37.06 -23.94 -13.17
C ALA A 445 -35.59 -23.57 -12.83
N ALA A 446 -34.74 -23.42 -13.85
CA ALA A 446 -33.35 -23.00 -13.70
C ALA A 446 -33.23 -21.60 -13.07
N LYS A 447 -34.07 -20.62 -13.48
CA LYS A 447 -34.14 -19.29 -12.87
C LYS A 447 -34.43 -19.38 -11.37
N ARG A 448 -35.46 -20.13 -10.98
CA ARG A 448 -35.85 -20.29 -9.56
C ARG A 448 -34.75 -20.98 -8.75
N ALA A 449 -34.09 -21.99 -9.30
CA ALA A 449 -32.98 -22.68 -8.64
C ALA A 449 -31.77 -21.77 -8.43
N ALA A 450 -31.35 -21.03 -9.47
CA ALA A 450 -30.26 -20.07 -9.38
C ALA A 450 -30.56 -18.92 -8.42
N LEU A 451 -31.80 -18.39 -8.44
CA LEU A 451 -32.22 -17.31 -7.55
C LEU A 451 -32.16 -17.73 -6.07
N ARG A 452 -32.63 -18.93 -5.71
CA ARG A 452 -32.57 -19.43 -4.32
C ARG A 452 -31.14 -19.49 -3.80
N LYS A 453 -30.20 -19.96 -4.61
CA LYS A 453 -28.76 -20.00 -4.26
C LYS A 453 -28.19 -18.59 -4.09
N MET A 454 -28.54 -17.68 -4.98
CA MET A 454 -28.04 -16.29 -4.94
C MET A 454 -28.63 -15.50 -3.78
N GLN A 455 -29.90 -15.70 -3.43
CA GLN A 455 -30.52 -15.09 -2.24
C GLN A 455 -29.74 -15.46 -0.97
N ALA A 456 -29.38 -16.74 -0.81
CA ALA A 456 -28.56 -17.19 0.30
C ALA A 456 -27.15 -16.53 0.30
N CYS A 457 -26.54 -16.37 -0.88
CA CYS A 457 -25.26 -15.65 -1.02
C CYS A 457 -25.38 -14.16 -0.64
N VAL A 458 -26.48 -13.51 -1.00
CA VAL A 458 -26.74 -12.10 -0.70
C VAL A 458 -26.97 -11.88 0.79
N GLU A 459 -27.66 -12.80 1.46
CA GLU A 459 -27.76 -12.76 2.93
C GLU A 459 -26.39 -12.89 3.60
N LEU A 460 -25.51 -13.78 3.11
CA LEU A 460 -24.11 -13.82 3.58
C LEU A 460 -23.33 -12.54 3.25
N CYS A 461 -23.58 -11.90 2.09
CA CYS A 461 -22.99 -10.59 1.79
C CYS A 461 -23.41 -9.55 2.82
N LYS A 462 -24.68 -9.54 3.25
CA LYS A 462 -25.16 -8.60 4.29
C LYS A 462 -24.43 -8.82 5.61
N GLU A 463 -24.25 -10.07 6.03
CA GLU A 463 -23.47 -10.39 7.23
C GLU A 463 -22.00 -10.02 7.07
N ALA A 464 -21.42 -10.25 5.89
CA ALA A 464 -20.05 -9.84 5.59
C ALA A 464 -19.90 -8.32 5.65
N VAL A 465 -20.85 -7.55 5.13
CA VAL A 465 -20.89 -6.09 5.25
C VAL A 465 -20.94 -5.68 6.73
N ARG A 466 -21.82 -6.29 7.55
CA ARG A 466 -21.86 -5.98 8.99
C ARG A 466 -20.54 -6.28 9.70
N ALA A 467 -19.91 -7.40 9.37
CA ALA A 467 -18.63 -7.81 9.94
C ALA A 467 -17.46 -6.93 9.45
N GLU A 468 -17.44 -6.52 8.18
CA GLU A 468 -16.35 -5.76 7.59
C GLU A 468 -16.45 -4.25 7.88
N PHE A 469 -17.67 -3.76 8.09
CA PHE A 469 -17.98 -2.36 8.35
C PHE A 469 -18.70 -2.19 9.70
N PRO A 470 -18.08 -2.51 10.85
CA PRO A 470 -18.71 -2.40 12.17
C PRO A 470 -19.09 -0.95 12.51
N SER A 471 -18.29 0.02 12.05
CA SER A 471 -18.55 1.44 12.20
C SER A 471 -19.59 1.96 11.20
N PHE A 472 -20.12 1.12 10.29
CA PHE A 472 -21.17 1.49 9.35
C PHE A 472 -22.31 2.23 10.04
N HIS A 473 -22.74 1.81 11.24
CA HIS A 473 -23.77 2.52 12.00
C HIS A 473 -23.34 3.92 12.48
N ALA A 474 -22.09 4.11 12.90
CA ALA A 474 -21.56 5.43 13.25
C ALA A 474 -21.40 6.33 12.02
N ILE A 475 -21.10 5.74 10.87
CA ILE A 475 -20.98 6.42 9.59
C ILE A 475 -22.34 6.80 9.02
N MET A 476 -23.32 5.91 9.10
CA MET A 476 -24.71 6.21 8.77
C MET A 476 -25.29 7.28 9.70
N ALA A 477 -24.71 7.50 10.89
CA ALA A 477 -25.10 8.63 11.72
C ALA A 477 -24.77 9.98 11.08
N PHE A 478 -23.76 10.09 10.22
CA PHE A 478 -23.50 11.31 9.44
C PHE A 478 -24.51 11.56 8.33
N LYS A 479 -25.46 10.63 8.10
CA LYS A 479 -26.58 10.87 7.18
C LYS A 479 -27.39 12.12 7.54
N VAL A 480 -27.35 12.55 8.81
CA VAL A 480 -27.95 13.82 9.25
C VAL A 480 -27.40 15.05 8.53
N PHE A 481 -26.20 14.97 7.95
CA PHE A 481 -25.58 16.06 7.20
C PHE A 481 -25.82 15.99 5.68
N SER A 482 -26.50 14.94 5.19
CA SER A 482 -26.84 14.81 3.77
C SER A 482 -27.91 15.84 3.41
N VAL A 483 -27.52 16.85 2.65
CA VAL A 483 -28.43 17.92 2.16
C VAL A 483 -29.37 17.41 1.06
N SER A 484 -29.07 16.25 0.46
CA SER A 484 -29.77 15.74 -0.73
C SER A 484 -31.03 14.91 -0.46
N GLU A 485 -31.33 14.54 0.78
CA GLU A 485 -32.54 13.75 1.09
C GLU A 485 -33.47 14.53 2.03
N GLY A 486 -34.54 15.07 1.47
CA GLY A 486 -35.69 15.50 2.27
C GLY A 486 -36.31 14.27 2.95
N ALA A 487 -36.54 14.37 4.27
CA ALA A 487 -37.17 13.38 5.16
C ALA A 487 -36.27 12.31 5.81
N ALA A 488 -35.32 12.74 6.63
CA ALA A 488 -35.02 11.99 7.87
C ALA A 488 -36.06 12.40 8.93
N THR A 489 -36.69 11.45 9.61
CA THR A 489 -37.62 11.74 10.72
C THR A 489 -36.86 12.39 11.88
N SER A 490 -37.48 13.34 12.60
CA SER A 490 -36.84 14.09 13.70
C SER A 490 -36.20 13.20 14.77
N HIS A 491 -36.74 12.00 15.00
CA HIS A 491 -36.22 11.03 15.96
C HIS A 491 -34.90 10.38 15.50
N SER A 492 -34.79 10.03 14.21
CA SER A 492 -33.56 9.44 13.64
C SER A 492 -32.41 10.45 13.63
N VAL A 493 -32.71 11.73 13.37
CA VAL A 493 -31.72 12.81 13.38
C VAL A 493 -31.16 13.04 14.78
N SER A 494 -32.01 13.12 15.81
CA SER A 494 -31.59 13.31 17.20
C SER A 494 -30.73 12.16 17.74
N ALA A 495 -31.11 10.91 17.45
CA ALA A 495 -30.33 9.74 17.84
C ALA A 495 -28.94 9.71 17.17
N ASN A 496 -28.87 10.06 15.89
CA ASN A 496 -27.62 10.15 15.15
C ASN A 496 -26.73 11.30 15.64
N LEU A 497 -27.29 12.48 15.90
CA LEU A 497 -26.56 13.60 16.49
C LEU A 497 -26.03 13.26 17.88
N THR A 498 -26.82 12.58 18.71
CA THR A 498 -26.39 12.09 20.03
C THR A 498 -25.24 11.09 19.92
N LYS A 499 -25.30 10.19 18.93
CA LYS A 499 -24.22 9.23 18.65
C LYS A 499 -22.93 9.95 18.25
N LEU A 500 -23.04 10.97 17.40
CA LEU A 500 -21.91 11.80 16.98
C LEU A 500 -21.35 12.63 18.14
N ALA A 501 -22.21 13.24 18.95
CA ALA A 501 -21.83 14.00 20.14
C ALA A 501 -21.04 13.13 21.13
N LYS A 502 -21.53 11.92 21.44
CA LYS A 502 -20.81 10.93 22.25
C LYS A 502 -19.47 10.54 21.63
N LEU A 503 -19.46 10.22 20.34
CA LEU A 503 -18.26 9.82 19.59
C LEU A 503 -17.16 10.88 19.65
N PHE A 504 -17.50 12.15 19.44
CA PHE A 504 -16.53 13.24 19.45
C PHE A 504 -16.29 13.83 20.83
N LYS A 505 -17.04 13.40 21.87
CA LYS A 505 -17.03 13.96 23.23
C LYS A 505 -17.38 15.45 23.26
N VAL A 506 -18.37 15.82 22.46
CA VAL A 506 -18.82 17.20 22.29
C VAL A 506 -20.27 17.32 22.71
N ASP A 507 -20.67 18.52 23.14
CA ASP A 507 -22.08 18.86 23.31
C ASP A 507 -22.79 18.64 21.96
N PRO A 508 -23.99 18.03 21.90
CA PRO A 508 -24.83 17.98 20.69
C PRO A 508 -24.98 19.32 19.96
N VAL A 509 -24.83 20.45 20.65
CA VAL A 509 -24.86 21.81 20.09
C VAL A 509 -23.54 22.19 19.37
N ALA A 510 -22.42 21.55 19.70
CA ALA A 510 -21.10 21.78 19.09
C ALA A 510 -20.94 21.02 17.75
N LEU A 511 -21.87 21.28 16.83
CA LEU A 511 -21.94 20.66 15.50
C LEU A 511 -20.69 20.92 14.64
N GLU A 512 -19.99 22.02 14.93
CA GLU A 512 -18.83 22.47 14.14
C GLU A 512 -17.63 21.52 14.24
N GLU A 513 -17.36 20.94 15.42
CA GLU A 513 -16.26 19.98 15.59
C GLU A 513 -16.58 18.64 14.90
N VAL A 514 -17.83 18.18 15.02
CA VAL A 514 -18.33 16.98 14.33
C VAL A 514 -18.28 17.15 12.82
N LEU A 515 -18.72 18.31 12.33
CA LEU A 515 -18.69 18.64 10.91
C LEU A 515 -17.25 18.74 10.39
N SER A 516 -16.35 19.29 11.20
CA SER A 516 -14.93 19.38 10.83
C SER A 516 -14.30 18.01 10.66
N ALA A 517 -14.55 17.09 11.59
CA ALA A 517 -14.09 15.71 11.50
C ALA A 517 -14.74 14.93 10.34
N TYR A 518 -16.02 15.20 10.05
CA TYR A 518 -16.72 14.61 8.91
C TYR A 518 -16.11 15.01 7.57
N LEU A 519 -15.79 16.30 7.37
CA LEU A 519 -15.26 16.80 6.09
C LEU A 519 -13.88 16.21 5.73
N CYS A 520 -13.02 15.98 6.74
CA CYS A 520 -11.73 15.34 6.53
C CYS A 520 -11.80 13.80 6.55
N TRP A 521 -12.95 13.21 6.86
CA TRP A 521 -13.11 11.76 6.83
C TRP A 521 -12.89 11.24 5.41
N THR A 522 -12.01 10.25 5.26
CA THR A 522 -11.98 9.38 4.07
C THR A 522 -12.10 7.91 4.47
N THR A 523 -12.73 7.13 3.59
CA THR A 523 -12.97 5.69 3.81
C THR A 523 -12.05 4.80 3.00
N SER A 524 -11.17 5.40 2.19
CA SER A 524 -10.28 4.68 1.30
C SER A 524 -8.83 5.09 1.48
N SER A 525 -7.96 4.09 1.50
CA SER A 525 -6.51 4.28 1.36
C SER A 525 -6.04 4.19 -0.09
N SER A 526 -6.95 4.02 -1.06
CA SER A 526 -6.60 3.74 -2.46
C SER A 526 -5.72 4.81 -3.12
N GLY A 527 -5.85 6.10 -2.75
CA GLY A 527 -4.95 7.12 -3.27
C GLY A 527 -3.50 6.91 -2.81
N VAL A 528 -3.28 6.23 -1.69
CA VAL A 528 -1.96 5.74 -1.22
C VAL A 528 -1.49 4.61 -2.14
N GLU A 529 -2.32 3.60 -2.41
CA GLU A 529 -1.99 2.44 -3.27
C GLU A 529 -1.71 2.80 -4.73
N GLN A 530 -2.55 3.68 -5.30
CA GLN A 530 -2.39 4.17 -6.67
C GLN A 530 -1.07 4.90 -6.80
N THR A 531 -0.66 5.61 -5.74
CA THR A 531 0.60 6.32 -5.70
C THR A 531 1.77 5.37 -5.54
N PHE A 532 1.70 4.38 -4.66
CA PHE A 532 2.68 3.29 -4.65
C PHE A 532 2.84 2.70 -6.05
N SER A 533 1.72 2.40 -6.72
CA SER A 533 1.74 1.83 -8.07
C SER A 533 2.33 2.79 -9.13
N LYS A 534 2.13 4.11 -9.01
CA LYS A 534 2.74 5.13 -9.89
C LYS A 534 4.23 5.32 -9.59
N VAL A 535 4.62 5.25 -8.32
CA VAL A 535 5.99 5.43 -7.83
C VAL A 535 6.86 4.20 -8.15
N GLU A 536 6.32 3.00 -7.95
CA GLU A 536 6.94 1.67 -8.09
C GLU A 536 7.17 1.28 -9.56
N ARG A 537 6.29 1.68 -10.49
CA ARG A 537 6.48 1.49 -11.94
C ARG A 537 7.73 2.19 -12.52
N CYS A 538 8.43 2.99 -11.73
CA CYS A 538 9.70 3.61 -12.10
C CYS A 538 10.86 2.87 -11.44
N HIS A 539 11.42 1.87 -12.13
CA HIS A 539 12.45 0.89 -11.73
C HIS A 539 13.79 1.39 -11.13
N LEU A 540 13.81 2.36 -10.21
CA LEU A 540 15.06 2.93 -9.67
C LEU A 540 15.19 2.75 -8.16
N HIS A 541 15.39 1.50 -7.74
CA HIS A 541 15.69 1.12 -6.34
C HIS A 541 17.17 1.30 -5.93
N ARG A 542 18.04 1.93 -6.75
CA ARG A 542 19.46 2.12 -6.40
C ARG A 542 19.83 3.58 -6.10
N GLY A 543 20.08 3.85 -4.81
CA GLY A 543 21.00 4.86 -4.28
C GLY A 543 20.51 6.31 -4.12
N ASN A 544 19.36 6.70 -4.69
CA ASN A 544 18.73 8.02 -4.47
C ASN A 544 17.22 8.02 -4.79
N GLY A 545 16.63 6.84 -5.06
CA GLY A 545 15.26 6.70 -5.55
C GLY A 545 14.19 7.05 -4.52
N GLN A 546 14.48 6.87 -3.22
CA GLN A 546 13.52 7.11 -2.14
C GLN A 546 13.15 8.60 -2.03
N ASN A 547 14.14 9.50 -2.06
CA ASN A 547 13.89 10.94 -2.00
C ASN A 547 13.13 11.44 -3.23
N ASP A 548 13.43 10.94 -4.44
CA ASP A 548 12.67 11.30 -5.64
C ASP A 548 11.26 10.68 -5.66
N ALA A 549 11.07 9.49 -5.07
CA ALA A 549 9.78 8.86 -4.86
C ALA A 549 8.90 9.70 -3.92
N PHE A 550 9.43 10.09 -2.75
CA PHE A 550 8.74 10.96 -1.81
C PHE A 550 8.36 12.31 -2.44
N ARG A 551 9.29 12.95 -3.16
CA ARG A 551 9.02 14.22 -3.87
C ARG A 551 7.89 14.12 -4.89
N ARG A 552 7.84 13.00 -5.64
CA ARG A 552 6.74 12.71 -6.57
C ARG A 552 5.42 12.47 -5.84
N ALA A 553 5.45 11.77 -4.71
CA ALA A 553 4.26 11.54 -3.90
C ALA A 553 3.68 12.86 -3.37
N VAL A 554 4.51 13.72 -2.74
CA VAL A 554 4.07 15.03 -2.24
C VAL A 554 3.41 15.85 -3.35
N VAL A 555 4.13 16.13 -4.44
CA VAL A 555 3.61 17.00 -5.50
C VAL A 555 2.44 16.36 -6.24
N GLY A 556 2.53 15.06 -6.53
CA GLY A 556 1.50 14.32 -7.24
C GLY A 556 0.19 14.20 -6.47
N LEU A 557 0.21 14.22 -5.13
CA LEU A 557 -0.98 14.03 -4.30
C LEU A 557 -1.54 15.31 -3.70
N THR A 558 -0.70 16.31 -3.43
CA THR A 558 -1.19 17.62 -2.97
C THR A 558 -1.95 18.38 -4.07
N SER A 559 -1.84 17.95 -5.33
CA SER A 559 -2.47 18.62 -6.50
C SER A 559 -3.43 17.74 -7.30
N ALA A 560 -3.69 16.49 -6.87
CA ALA A 560 -4.52 15.54 -7.63
C ALA A 560 -6.01 15.66 -7.37
N ASP A 561 -6.42 16.29 -6.28
CA ASP A 561 -7.83 16.45 -5.95
C ASP A 561 -8.35 17.76 -6.58
N PRO A 562 -9.22 17.69 -7.60
CA PRO A 562 -9.76 18.87 -8.28
C PRO A 562 -10.67 19.73 -7.37
N ASP A 563 -11.19 19.16 -6.29
CA ASP A 563 -12.07 19.86 -5.33
C ASP A 563 -11.31 20.34 -4.08
N SER A 564 -10.12 19.80 -3.83
CA SER A 564 -9.17 20.36 -2.87
C SER A 564 -8.77 21.74 -3.35
N LYS A 565 -9.18 22.78 -2.62
CA LYS A 565 -8.57 24.10 -2.76
C LYS A 565 -7.10 23.92 -2.40
N VAL A 566 -6.24 23.73 -3.39
CA VAL A 566 -4.82 24.00 -3.23
C VAL A 566 -4.78 25.45 -2.75
N VAL A 567 -4.42 25.67 -1.49
CA VAL A 567 -4.51 26.97 -0.82
C VAL A 567 -3.73 28.02 -1.64
N HIS A 568 -2.75 27.55 -2.40
CA HIS A 568 -1.98 28.32 -3.36
C HIS A 568 -1.89 27.64 -4.74
N GLY A 569 -2.43 28.28 -5.79
CA GLY A 569 -2.30 27.80 -7.16
C GLY A 569 -0.83 27.63 -7.60
N ASP A 570 -0.60 26.92 -8.72
CA ASP A 570 0.74 26.58 -9.26
C ASP A 570 1.73 27.75 -9.23
N GLU A 571 1.24 28.96 -9.49
CA GLU A 571 2.03 30.19 -9.46
C GLU A 571 2.68 30.45 -8.10
N ALA A 572 1.93 30.31 -7.01
CA ALA A 572 2.44 30.56 -5.67
C ALA A 572 3.40 29.46 -5.21
N VAL A 573 3.13 28.19 -5.53
CA VAL A 573 4.08 27.08 -5.30
C VAL A 573 5.39 27.33 -6.06
N ILE A 574 5.32 27.72 -7.33
CA ILE A 574 6.51 28.02 -8.15
C ILE A 574 7.25 29.25 -7.62
N SER A 575 6.52 30.29 -7.20
CA SER A 575 7.12 31.50 -6.62
C SER A 575 7.92 31.16 -5.35
N SER A 576 7.29 30.44 -4.41
CA SER A 576 7.94 29.96 -3.18
C SER A 576 9.14 29.06 -3.46
N ALA A 577 9.00 28.12 -4.41
CA ALA A 577 10.10 27.25 -4.81
C ALA A 577 11.28 28.01 -5.43
N ARG A 578 11.03 29.06 -6.23
CA ARG A 578 12.06 29.93 -6.80
C ARG A 578 12.75 30.78 -5.73
N ALA A 579 12.00 31.27 -4.75
CA ALA A 579 12.55 31.97 -3.60
C ALA A 579 13.48 31.04 -2.78
N LEU A 580 13.04 29.82 -2.48
CA LEU A 580 13.84 28.78 -1.81
C LEU A 580 15.11 28.43 -2.59
N PHE A 581 14.99 28.25 -3.91
CA PHE A 581 16.14 27.96 -4.76
C PHE A 581 17.17 29.09 -4.71
N SER A 582 16.71 30.34 -4.76
CA SER A 582 17.57 31.53 -4.73
C SER A 582 18.28 31.66 -3.38
N ALA A 583 17.57 31.45 -2.28
CA ALA A 583 18.15 31.45 -0.92
C ALA A 583 19.18 30.33 -0.71
N GLY A 584 18.96 29.18 -1.37
CA GLY A 584 19.81 27.99 -1.26
C GLY A 584 21.15 28.07 -1.99
N ARG A 585 21.37 29.00 -2.91
CA ARG A 585 22.66 29.09 -3.64
C ARG A 585 23.52 30.22 -3.11
N SER A 586 24.43 29.91 -2.18
CA SER A 586 25.61 30.75 -1.95
C SER A 586 26.70 30.42 -2.99
N ARG A 587 27.26 31.47 -3.59
CA ARG A 587 28.08 31.44 -4.81
C ARG A 587 29.51 30.96 -4.51
N GLN A 588 29.72 29.66 -4.30
CA GLN A 588 31.04 29.04 -4.39
C GLN A 588 30.95 27.68 -5.08
N THR A 589 31.03 27.68 -6.41
CA THR A 589 31.41 26.49 -7.16
C THR A 589 32.87 26.17 -6.84
N ARG A 590 33.09 25.13 -6.03
CA ARG A 590 34.40 24.49 -5.91
C ARG A 590 34.74 23.95 -7.31
N ASN A 591 35.75 24.54 -7.94
CA ASN A 591 36.30 24.15 -9.23
C ASN A 591 36.84 22.70 -9.16
N ASN A 592 35.99 21.70 -9.29
CA ASN A 592 36.39 20.34 -9.64
C ASN A 592 36.20 20.12 -11.15
N ALA A 593 36.68 21.08 -11.94
CA ALA A 593 36.77 20.99 -13.40
C ALA A 593 38.13 20.40 -13.83
N ALA A 594 38.59 19.36 -13.13
CA ALA A 594 39.70 18.54 -13.57
C ALA A 594 39.21 17.08 -13.65
N GLY A 595 39.06 16.57 -14.87
CA GLY A 595 39.07 15.13 -15.13
C GLY A 595 37.74 14.38 -15.18
N ARG A 596 36.71 14.85 -15.89
CA ARG A 596 35.69 13.93 -16.43
C ARG A 596 35.80 13.88 -17.96
N LYS A 597 36.51 12.86 -18.45
CA LYS A 597 36.52 12.46 -19.86
C LYS A 597 35.08 12.24 -20.31
N GLN A 598 34.67 12.94 -21.38
CA GLN A 598 33.43 12.64 -22.08
C GLN A 598 33.49 11.19 -22.57
N ARG A 599 32.55 10.36 -22.15
CA ARG A 599 32.28 9.08 -22.82
C ARG A 599 31.58 9.42 -24.15
N LEU A 600 32.30 9.18 -25.24
CA LEU A 600 31.78 9.08 -26.60
C LEU A 600 31.03 7.76 -26.71
N ASP A 601 29.75 7.74 -26.38
CA ASP A 601 28.79 6.71 -26.83
C ASP A 601 27.39 7.33 -26.81
N LYS A 602 27.05 8.00 -27.92
CA LYS A 602 25.69 8.49 -28.20
C LYS A 602 24.94 7.35 -28.90
N GLY A 603 24.23 6.54 -28.13
CA GLY A 603 23.28 5.57 -28.65
C GLY A 603 22.14 6.24 -29.41
N THR A 604 21.80 5.69 -30.57
CA THR A 604 20.77 6.13 -31.50
C THR A 604 19.36 6.04 -30.87
N GLY A 605 18.56 7.09 -31.06
CA GLY A 605 17.22 7.20 -30.52
C GLY A 605 16.22 6.28 -31.23
N LYS A 606 15.45 5.51 -30.47
CA LYS A 606 14.31 4.73 -30.99
C LYS A 606 13.08 5.63 -31.16
N PHE A 607 12.41 5.48 -32.30
CA PHE A 607 11.17 6.14 -32.68
C PHE A 607 10.03 5.82 -31.69
N LYS A 608 9.28 6.87 -31.30
CA LYS A 608 8.01 6.75 -30.55
C LYS A 608 6.85 6.70 -31.53
N VAL A 609 6.08 5.61 -31.49
CA VAL A 609 4.77 5.51 -32.15
C VAL A 609 3.74 6.26 -31.31
N LYS A 610 2.95 7.13 -31.95
CA LYS A 610 1.82 7.84 -31.35
C LYS A 610 0.61 6.89 -31.29
N ALA A 611 0.09 6.64 -30.09
CA ALA A 611 -1.22 6.02 -29.90
C ALA A 611 -2.29 7.13 -29.86
N SER A 612 -3.30 7.02 -30.72
CA SER A 612 -4.48 7.90 -30.77
C SER A 612 -5.43 7.59 -29.61
N ALA A 613 -5.91 8.64 -28.94
CA ALA A 613 -6.92 8.56 -27.91
C ALA A 613 -8.29 8.21 -28.54
N ALA A 614 -8.83 7.05 -28.18
CA ALA A 614 -10.21 6.67 -28.45
C ALA A 614 -11.03 6.74 -27.16
N ALA A 615 -12.26 7.25 -27.30
CA ALA A 615 -13.18 7.63 -26.24
C ALA A 615 -13.55 6.49 -25.27
N THR A 616 -13.64 6.85 -24.00
CA THR A 616 -13.98 6.00 -22.85
C THR A 616 -15.48 5.62 -22.81
N PRO A 617 -15.85 4.38 -22.46
CA PRO A 617 -17.23 3.96 -22.34
C PRO A 617 -17.79 4.29 -20.94
N ARG A 618 -18.50 5.42 -20.81
CA ARG A 618 -19.32 5.76 -19.61
C ARG A 618 -20.83 5.68 -19.87
N GLY A 619 -21.26 4.97 -20.93
CA GLY A 619 -22.66 4.98 -21.40
C GLY A 619 -23.61 4.00 -20.68
N GLY A 620 -23.16 2.80 -20.30
CA GLY A 620 -24.04 1.78 -19.73
C GLY A 620 -24.54 2.08 -18.31
N THR A 621 -23.70 2.74 -17.50
CA THR A 621 -23.96 2.94 -16.07
C THR A 621 -25.02 4.01 -15.80
N ARG A 622 -25.11 5.06 -16.65
CA ARG A 622 -26.14 6.10 -16.52
C ARG A 622 -27.54 5.57 -16.82
N ARG A 623 -27.65 4.65 -17.79
CA ARG A 623 -28.92 4.03 -18.15
C ARG A 623 -29.46 3.11 -17.05
N ARG A 624 -28.58 2.34 -16.40
CA ARG A 624 -28.95 1.45 -15.28
C ARG A 624 -29.46 2.20 -14.06
N ARG A 625 -28.85 3.34 -13.70
CA ARG A 625 -29.31 4.17 -12.57
C ARG A 625 -30.68 4.80 -12.87
N ALA A 626 -30.87 5.34 -14.08
CA ALA A 626 -32.15 5.89 -14.50
C ALA A 626 -33.27 4.83 -14.56
N GLU A 627 -32.98 3.61 -15.00
CA GLU A 627 -33.94 2.49 -15.02
C GLU A 627 -34.26 2.01 -13.59
N LEU A 628 -33.27 1.99 -12.69
CA LEU A 628 -33.48 1.64 -11.28
C LEU A 628 -34.34 2.69 -10.55
N ASP A 629 -34.01 3.97 -10.72
CA ASP A 629 -34.78 5.09 -10.15
C ASP A 629 -36.25 5.07 -10.63
N ALA A 630 -36.48 4.69 -11.90
CA ALA A 630 -37.82 4.54 -12.46
C ALA A 630 -38.61 3.36 -11.86
N VAL A 631 -37.95 2.22 -11.62
CA VAL A 631 -38.57 1.05 -10.99
C VAL A 631 -38.90 1.32 -9.51
N ILE A 632 -37.99 1.98 -8.79
CA ILE A 632 -38.17 2.36 -7.37
C ILE A 632 -39.32 3.35 -7.20
N SER A 633 -39.51 4.26 -8.16
CA SER A 633 -40.57 5.28 -8.11
C SER A 633 -41.98 4.73 -8.36
N THR A 634 -42.12 3.44 -8.71
CA THR A 634 -43.44 2.83 -8.99
C THR A 634 -44.00 2.20 -7.70
N PRO A 635 -45.19 2.62 -7.21
CA PRO A 635 -45.78 2.03 -6.01
C PRO A 635 -46.05 0.53 -6.19
N GLN A 636 -45.26 -0.30 -5.53
CA GLN A 636 -45.44 -1.76 -5.57
C GLN A 636 -46.71 -2.14 -4.79
N PRO A 637 -47.55 -3.04 -5.32
CA PRO A 637 -48.65 -3.62 -4.54
C PRO A 637 -48.05 -4.39 -3.36
N LYS A 638 -48.61 -4.18 -2.16
CA LYS A 638 -48.20 -4.86 -0.92
C LYS A 638 -48.41 -6.37 -1.03
N SER A 639 -47.47 -7.09 -1.65
CA SER A 639 -47.44 -8.54 -1.64
C SER A 639 -46.94 -8.99 -0.27
N GLN A 640 -47.74 -9.80 0.41
CA GLN A 640 -47.49 -10.34 1.74
C GLN A 640 -46.08 -10.95 1.86
N SER A 641 -45.31 -10.45 2.82
CA SER A 641 -43.90 -10.77 3.08
C SER A 641 -43.63 -12.15 3.72
N GLN A 642 -44.47 -13.16 3.44
CA GLN A 642 -44.40 -14.45 4.15
C GLN A 642 -43.53 -15.53 3.48
N ASN A 643 -42.89 -15.29 2.33
CA ASN A 643 -42.07 -16.29 1.62
C ASN A 643 -40.54 -16.14 1.80
N GLN A 644 -40.05 -15.60 2.93
CA GLN A 644 -38.61 -15.43 3.19
C GLN A 644 -37.84 -16.71 3.56
N SER A 645 -38.44 -17.90 3.64
CA SER A 645 -37.80 -19.08 4.24
C SER A 645 -37.20 -20.13 3.29
N ASN A 646 -37.24 -19.94 1.96
CA ASN A 646 -36.82 -21.00 1.01
C ASN A 646 -35.40 -20.85 0.40
N ALA A 647 -34.53 -20.05 1.04
CA ALA A 647 -33.13 -19.97 0.65
C ALA A 647 -32.41 -21.30 0.96
N GLU A 648 -31.67 -21.83 -0.01
CA GLU A 648 -30.94 -23.10 0.13
C GLU A 648 -29.68 -22.87 0.98
N TRP A 649 -29.81 -22.99 2.30
CA TRP A 649 -28.70 -22.85 3.25
C TRP A 649 -27.93 -24.16 3.40
N THR A 650 -26.63 -24.11 3.12
CA THR A 650 -25.74 -25.25 3.38
C THR A 650 -25.13 -25.16 4.78
N PRO A 651 -24.65 -26.28 5.37
CA PRO A 651 -23.93 -26.26 6.64
C PRO A 651 -22.68 -25.35 6.62
N ASP A 652 -22.01 -25.25 5.47
CA ASP A 652 -20.84 -24.39 5.29
C ASP A 652 -21.23 -22.90 5.34
N MET A 653 -22.37 -22.53 4.73
CA MET A 653 -22.92 -21.17 4.81
C MET A 653 -23.34 -20.79 6.23
N GLU A 654 -23.95 -21.72 6.97
CA GLU A 654 -24.31 -21.48 8.37
C GLU A 654 -23.07 -21.34 9.27
N LYS A 655 -22.04 -22.15 9.04
CA LYS A 655 -20.74 -22.03 9.72
C LYS A 655 -20.10 -20.67 9.43
N GLU A 656 -20.15 -20.21 8.18
CA GLU A 656 -19.60 -18.92 7.79
C GLU A 656 -20.40 -17.75 8.37
N LYS A 657 -21.74 -17.83 8.35
CA LYS A 657 -22.61 -16.86 9.02
C LYS A 657 -22.28 -16.73 10.51
N LYS A 658 -22.11 -17.85 11.22
CA LYS A 658 -21.67 -17.85 12.63
C LYS A 658 -20.28 -17.25 12.80
N ARG A 659 -19.36 -17.51 11.88
CA ARG A 659 -18.01 -16.91 11.90
C ARG A 659 -18.08 -15.39 11.74
N LEU A 660 -18.84 -14.89 10.75
CA LEU A 660 -19.05 -13.46 10.52
C LEU A 660 -19.77 -12.80 11.71
N GLY A 661 -20.75 -13.46 12.31
CA GLY A 661 -21.40 -12.98 13.53
C GLY A 661 -20.42 -12.84 14.71
N LYS A 662 -19.51 -13.81 14.89
CA LYS A 662 -18.44 -13.70 15.90
C LYS A 662 -17.47 -12.55 15.61
N VAL A 663 -17.10 -12.34 14.34
CA VAL A 663 -16.25 -11.21 13.92
C VAL A 663 -16.99 -9.89 14.21
N SER A 664 -18.24 -9.76 13.78
CA SER A 664 -19.06 -8.57 14.04
C SER A 664 -19.18 -8.28 15.53
N GLU A 665 -19.36 -9.30 16.37
CA GLU A 665 -19.45 -9.14 17.83
C GLU A 665 -18.11 -8.78 18.45
N GLN A 666 -17.00 -9.38 18.01
CA GLN A 666 -15.66 -8.98 18.44
C GLN A 666 -15.40 -7.50 18.12
N LEU A 667 -15.81 -7.05 16.94
CA LEU A 667 -15.65 -5.67 16.52
C LEU A 667 -16.56 -4.71 17.27
N ARG A 668 -17.75 -5.18 17.68
CA ARG A 668 -18.62 -4.47 18.61
C ARG A 668 -17.95 -4.35 19.99
N VAL A 669 -17.27 -5.39 20.48
CA VAL A 669 -16.46 -5.30 21.72
C VAL A 669 -15.33 -4.30 21.60
N GLU A 670 -14.61 -4.28 20.48
CA GLU A 670 -13.57 -3.27 20.21
C GLU A 670 -14.16 -1.85 20.20
N ALA A 671 -15.26 -1.64 19.46
CA ALA A 671 -15.95 -0.35 19.41
C ALA A 671 -16.54 0.09 20.76
N HIS A 672 -16.95 -0.87 21.61
CA HIS A 672 -17.37 -0.61 22.99
C HIS A 672 -16.21 -0.12 23.85
N GLY A 673 -15.06 -0.80 23.79
CA GLY A 673 -13.86 -0.39 24.51
C GLY A 673 -13.37 1.01 24.11
N ASP A 674 -13.67 1.40 22.87
CA ASP A 674 -13.40 2.75 22.38
C ASP A 674 -14.48 3.80 22.71
N GLY A 675 -15.64 3.39 23.23
CA GLY A 675 -16.74 4.28 23.63
C GLY A 675 -17.68 4.72 22.51
N TYR A 676 -17.76 3.99 21.40
CA TYR A 676 -18.50 4.40 20.18
C TYR A 676 -19.93 3.91 20.08
N LEU A 677 -20.34 3.04 21.00
CA LEU A 677 -21.63 2.38 20.94
C LEU A 677 -22.65 3.10 21.80
N LEU A 678 -23.87 3.21 21.27
CA LEU A 678 -25.02 3.57 22.08
C LEU A 678 -25.26 2.51 23.15
N ASP A 679 -25.97 2.87 24.22
CA ASP A 679 -26.22 1.96 25.34
C ASP A 679 -26.93 0.66 24.89
N GLU A 680 -27.77 0.74 23.87
CA GLU A 680 -28.46 -0.39 23.24
C GLU A 680 -27.56 -1.25 22.34
N GLU A 681 -26.48 -0.67 21.83
CA GLU A 681 -25.52 -1.34 20.95
C GLU A 681 -24.40 -2.02 21.75
N LYS A 682 -24.35 -1.83 23.07
CA LYS A 682 -23.30 -2.37 23.92
C LYS A 682 -23.29 -3.90 23.85
N PRO A 683 -22.12 -4.52 23.61
CA PRO A 683 -21.97 -5.96 23.71
C PRO A 683 -22.18 -6.37 25.17
N SER A 684 -22.49 -7.65 25.37
CA SER A 684 -22.62 -8.17 26.74
C SER A 684 -21.32 -8.01 27.52
N GLU A 685 -21.39 -7.69 28.81
CA GLU A 685 -20.20 -7.58 29.66
C GLU A 685 -19.35 -8.85 29.64
N GLN A 686 -19.99 -10.01 29.52
CA GLN A 686 -19.33 -11.31 29.37
C GLN A 686 -18.44 -11.37 28.13
N ASN A 687 -18.91 -10.85 26.98
CA ASN A 687 -18.12 -10.79 25.75
C ASN A 687 -16.93 -9.84 25.89
N VAL A 688 -17.12 -8.69 26.56
CA VAL A 688 -16.05 -7.71 26.82
C VAL A 688 -14.95 -8.33 27.70
N VAL A 689 -15.32 -8.98 28.81
CA VAL A 689 -14.38 -9.64 29.72
C VAL A 689 -13.66 -10.81 29.03
N ALA A 690 -14.39 -11.61 28.23
CA ALA A 690 -13.81 -12.72 27.50
C ALA A 690 -12.78 -12.24 26.46
N GLN A 691 -13.06 -11.15 25.75
CA GLN A 691 -12.13 -10.57 24.79
C GLN A 691 -10.89 -10.02 25.49
N ALA A 692 -11.04 -9.26 26.58
CA ALA A 692 -9.90 -8.75 27.36
C ALA A 692 -8.97 -9.87 27.87
N ARG A 693 -9.52 -11.00 28.32
CA ARG A 693 -8.73 -12.19 28.71
C ARG A 693 -7.96 -12.80 27.53
N ARG A 694 -8.58 -12.88 26.35
CA ARG A 694 -7.93 -13.36 25.12
C ARG A 694 -6.79 -12.44 24.71
N ASP A 695 -7.03 -11.13 24.70
CA ASP A 695 -6.01 -10.13 24.36
C ASP A 695 -4.83 -10.17 25.33
N ALA A 696 -5.09 -10.26 26.64
CA ALA A 696 -4.03 -10.42 27.65
C ALA A 696 -3.21 -11.71 27.44
N THR A 697 -3.85 -12.81 27.05
CA THR A 697 -3.16 -14.08 26.76
C THR A 697 -2.28 -13.96 25.51
N ASN A 698 -2.82 -13.36 24.44
CA ASN A 698 -2.10 -13.10 23.20
C ASN A 698 -0.92 -12.16 23.42
N ASP A 699 -1.08 -11.11 24.21
CA ASP A 699 -0.01 -10.18 24.55
C ASP A 699 1.09 -10.84 25.40
N ARG A 700 0.73 -11.70 26.37
CA ARG A 700 1.72 -12.51 27.11
C ARG A 700 2.51 -13.43 26.19
N LYS A 701 1.83 -14.09 25.25
CA LYS A 701 2.49 -14.95 24.25
C LYS A 701 3.43 -14.15 23.36
N ARG A 702 2.98 -13.00 22.85
CA ARG A 702 3.80 -12.09 22.03
C ARG A 702 5.03 -11.60 22.80
N LYS A 703 4.85 -11.08 24.02
CA LYS A 703 5.96 -10.62 24.87
C LYS A 703 6.96 -11.76 25.12
N ARG A 704 6.50 -12.98 25.40
CA ARG A 704 7.37 -14.15 25.56
C ARG A 704 8.16 -14.45 24.29
N GLU A 705 7.52 -14.42 23.12
CA GLU A 705 8.19 -14.64 21.83
C GLU A 705 9.20 -13.53 21.52
N GLU A 706 8.87 -12.27 21.84
CA GLU A 706 9.78 -11.12 21.69
C GLU A 706 10.98 -11.21 22.62
N THR A 707 10.76 -11.49 23.91
CA THR A 707 11.83 -11.72 24.89
C THR A 707 12.70 -12.90 24.48
N ASN A 708 12.10 -14.02 24.04
CA ASN A 708 12.86 -15.16 23.53
C ASN A 708 13.71 -14.77 22.32
N ARG A 709 13.17 -13.99 21.37
CA ARG A 709 13.93 -13.52 20.21
C ARG A 709 15.03 -12.54 20.61
N ALA A 710 14.77 -11.61 21.53
CA ALA A 710 15.75 -10.67 22.04
C ALA A 710 16.88 -11.40 22.78
N ASN A 711 16.55 -12.41 23.58
CA ASN A 711 17.52 -13.28 24.24
C ASN A 711 18.34 -14.08 23.22
N LEU A 712 17.70 -14.63 22.19
CA LEU A 712 18.41 -15.32 21.10
C LEU A 712 19.35 -14.37 20.36
N TRP A 713 18.93 -13.11 20.14
CA TRP A 713 19.76 -12.09 19.50
C TRP A 713 20.92 -11.64 20.39
N HIS A 714 20.69 -11.46 21.69
CA HIS A 714 21.74 -11.16 22.67
C HIS A 714 22.75 -12.31 22.75
N MET A 715 22.26 -13.55 22.86
CA MET A 715 23.09 -14.75 22.80
C MET A 715 23.88 -14.86 21.49
N ALA A 716 23.33 -14.33 20.38
CA ALA A 716 24.01 -14.30 19.08
C ALA A 716 25.17 -13.28 19.05
N GLN A 717 24.97 -12.13 19.70
CA GLN A 717 25.96 -11.06 19.77
C GLN A 717 27.03 -11.33 20.81
N GLU A 718 26.73 -12.12 21.84
CA GLU A 718 27.71 -12.58 22.81
C GLU A 718 28.85 -13.31 22.12
N LYS A 719 30.06 -12.77 22.31
CA LYS A 719 31.28 -13.39 21.85
C LYS A 719 31.43 -14.74 22.54
N LYS A 720 31.44 -15.82 21.75
CA LYS A 720 31.71 -17.15 22.27
C LYS A 720 33.19 -17.45 22.11
N ASP A 721 33.79 -17.95 23.17
CA ASP A 721 35.17 -18.36 23.18
C ASP A 721 35.34 -19.77 22.63
N PHE A 722 36.59 -20.20 22.51
CA PHE A 722 36.92 -21.54 22.06
C PHE A 722 36.31 -22.62 22.97
N ALA A 723 36.28 -22.38 24.29
CA ALA A 723 35.80 -23.34 25.28
C ALA A 723 34.31 -23.68 25.06
N PHE A 724 33.50 -22.69 24.69
CA PHE A 724 32.10 -22.90 24.31
C PHE A 724 31.96 -23.88 23.14
N PHE A 725 32.74 -23.68 22.06
CA PHE A 725 32.65 -24.54 20.88
C PHE A 725 33.23 -25.93 21.10
N SER A 726 34.32 -26.05 21.86
CA SER A 726 34.84 -27.37 22.24
C SER A 726 33.82 -28.13 23.08
N GLY A 727 33.12 -27.46 24.01
CA GLY A 727 32.08 -28.09 24.83
C GLY A 727 30.88 -28.62 24.03
N LEU A 728 30.55 -28.01 22.88
CA LEU A 728 29.52 -28.53 21.98
C LEU A 728 29.94 -29.81 21.24
N VAL A 729 31.24 -29.99 21.05
CA VAL A 729 31.84 -31.13 20.33
C VAL A 729 32.20 -32.26 21.30
N THR A 730 32.54 -31.96 22.55
CA THR A 730 32.91 -32.95 23.55
C THR A 730 31.78 -33.98 23.77
N GLY A 731 32.09 -35.26 23.54
CA GLY A 731 31.15 -36.38 23.63
C GLY A 731 30.16 -36.52 22.47
N ALA A 732 30.24 -35.64 21.45
CA ALA A 732 29.32 -35.65 20.33
C ALA A 732 29.83 -36.50 19.15
N ASP A 733 28.87 -37.06 18.40
CA ASP A 733 29.12 -37.63 17.08
C ASP A 733 29.03 -36.51 16.04
N VAL A 734 30.15 -36.20 15.41
CA VAL A 734 30.31 -35.05 14.53
C VAL A 734 30.26 -35.49 13.07
N TRP A 735 29.28 -34.97 12.34
CA TRP A 735 29.20 -35.14 10.90
C TRP A 735 30.02 -34.07 10.16
N ILE A 736 30.75 -34.49 9.15
CA ILE A 736 31.44 -33.62 8.19
C ILE A 736 31.53 -34.40 6.86
N PRO A 737 31.19 -33.80 5.70
CA PRO A 737 30.95 -34.59 4.49
C PRO A 737 32.21 -35.29 3.96
N GLN A 738 33.35 -34.62 4.06
CA GLN A 738 34.66 -35.14 3.65
C GLN A 738 35.73 -34.62 4.62
N PRO A 739 35.90 -35.26 5.79
CA PRO A 739 36.89 -34.83 6.76
C PRO A 739 38.30 -35.18 6.29
N THR A 740 39.17 -34.18 6.24
CA THR A 740 40.62 -34.40 6.18
C THR A 740 41.11 -35.05 7.48
N LEU A 741 42.26 -35.75 7.43
CA LEU A 741 42.86 -36.35 8.63
C LEU A 741 43.11 -35.33 9.75
N GLN A 742 43.53 -34.12 9.37
CA GLN A 742 43.74 -33.01 10.31
C GLN A 742 42.45 -32.61 11.02
N GLU A 743 41.33 -32.55 10.30
CA GLU A 743 40.02 -32.22 10.87
C GLU A 743 39.51 -33.29 11.83
N ARG A 744 39.70 -34.58 11.47
CA ARG A 744 39.35 -35.69 12.38
C ARG A 744 40.15 -35.59 13.66
N HIS A 745 41.47 -35.46 13.58
CA HIS A 745 42.33 -35.35 14.76
C HIS A 745 41.99 -34.12 15.59
N LYS A 746 41.70 -32.98 14.94
CA LYS A 746 41.34 -31.75 15.65
C LYS A 746 40.01 -31.89 16.39
N LEU A 747 38.96 -32.41 15.75
CA LEU A 747 37.67 -32.64 16.40
C LEU A 747 37.75 -33.67 17.53
N ILE A 748 38.51 -34.75 17.35
CA ILE A 748 38.79 -35.73 18.41
C ILE A 748 39.56 -35.07 19.57
N SER A 749 40.53 -34.20 19.27
CA SER A 749 41.26 -33.44 20.31
C SER A 749 40.38 -32.44 21.06
N TRP A 750 39.23 -32.05 20.49
CA TRP A 750 38.19 -31.24 21.15
C TRP A 750 37.19 -32.12 21.92
N GLY A 751 37.38 -33.43 21.92
CA GLY A 751 36.58 -34.40 22.65
C GLY A 751 35.45 -35.05 21.84
N ALA A 752 35.41 -34.92 20.50
CA ALA A 752 34.42 -35.63 19.69
C ALA A 752 34.49 -37.14 19.93
N HIS A 753 33.35 -37.80 20.14
CA HIS A 753 33.29 -39.25 20.31
C HIS A 753 33.59 -39.98 18.99
N ARG A 754 32.96 -39.52 17.90
CA ARG A 754 33.16 -40.03 16.54
C ARG A 754 33.07 -38.90 15.53
N VAL A 755 33.84 -38.99 14.45
CA VAL A 755 33.72 -38.11 13.28
C VAL A 755 33.32 -38.96 12.07
N SER A 756 32.16 -38.67 11.48
CA SER A 756 31.55 -39.47 10.41
C SER A 756 31.20 -38.63 9.19
N SER A 757 31.20 -39.26 8.01
CA SER A 757 30.61 -38.70 6.77
C SER A 757 29.15 -39.13 6.59
N GLU A 758 28.64 -40.00 7.46
CA GLU A 758 27.23 -40.44 7.48
C GLU A 758 26.42 -39.55 8.42
N LEU A 759 25.31 -39.00 7.90
CA LEU A 759 24.46 -38.07 8.64
C LEU A 759 23.74 -38.72 9.83
N GLU A 760 23.48 -40.03 9.74
CA GLU A 760 22.75 -40.79 10.75
C GLU A 760 23.60 -40.95 12.02
N GLY A 761 22.96 -40.82 13.18
CA GLY A 761 23.62 -40.89 14.49
C GLY A 761 24.34 -39.61 14.94
N CYS A 762 24.74 -38.72 14.02
CA CYS A 762 25.48 -37.52 14.38
C CYS A 762 24.61 -36.48 15.14
N SER A 763 25.21 -35.84 16.15
CA SER A 763 24.58 -34.79 16.96
C SER A 763 25.11 -33.39 16.69
N VAL A 764 26.26 -33.27 16.02
CA VAL A 764 26.86 -32.00 15.57
C VAL A 764 27.20 -32.09 14.09
N PHE A 765 26.82 -31.09 13.29
CA PHE A 765 27.01 -31.08 11.84
C PHE A 765 27.92 -29.92 11.47
N VAL A 766 29.08 -30.22 10.90
CA VAL A 766 30.09 -29.24 10.54
C VAL A 766 29.99 -28.92 9.05
N VAL A 767 29.58 -27.70 8.70
CA VAL A 767 29.30 -27.28 7.32
C VAL A 767 30.16 -26.10 6.88
N ASN A 768 30.43 -25.98 5.58
CA ASN A 768 31.03 -24.76 5.05
C ASN A 768 30.00 -23.61 5.12
N HIS A 769 30.45 -22.42 5.51
CA HIS A 769 29.58 -21.26 5.65
C HIS A 769 29.19 -20.61 4.32
N GLU A 770 30.03 -20.75 3.29
CA GLU A 770 29.77 -20.20 1.95
C GLU A 770 28.77 -21.05 1.18
N ASP A 771 28.76 -22.36 1.43
CA ASP A 771 27.88 -23.33 0.77
C ASP A 771 27.56 -24.49 1.73
N PRO A 772 26.59 -24.32 2.66
CA PRO A 772 26.24 -25.36 3.60
C PRO A 772 25.48 -26.48 2.89
N GLU A 773 25.96 -27.72 3.01
CA GLU A 773 25.32 -28.86 2.36
C GLU A 773 23.83 -28.97 2.76
N PRO A 774 22.88 -28.89 1.79
CA PRO A 774 21.46 -28.83 2.09
C PRO A 774 20.97 -30.01 2.92
N ARG A 775 21.51 -31.21 2.69
CA ARG A 775 21.12 -32.42 3.41
C ARG A 775 21.45 -32.36 4.90
N ALA A 776 22.65 -31.95 5.26
CA ALA A 776 23.06 -31.78 6.66
C ALA A 776 22.27 -30.69 7.36
N ARG A 777 21.99 -29.61 6.63
CA ARG A 777 21.16 -28.50 7.08
C ARG A 777 19.74 -28.97 7.46
N TRP A 778 19.10 -29.73 6.57
CA TRP A 778 17.77 -30.30 6.83
C TRP A 778 17.78 -31.34 7.95
N HIS A 779 18.79 -32.20 7.98
CA HIS A 779 18.91 -33.23 9.00
C HIS A 779 19.10 -32.64 10.41
N ALA A 780 19.96 -31.62 10.54
CA ALA A 780 20.16 -30.91 11.79
C ALA A 780 18.88 -30.18 12.26
N LEU A 781 18.16 -29.54 11.33
CA LEU A 781 16.90 -28.87 11.61
C LEU A 781 15.83 -29.84 12.13
N LEU A 782 15.58 -30.92 11.39
CA LEU A 782 14.52 -31.89 11.71
C LEU A 782 14.78 -32.67 13.00
N LYS A 783 16.04 -32.89 13.37
CA LYS A 783 16.44 -33.68 14.55
C LYS A 783 16.84 -32.83 15.76
N GLY A 784 16.72 -31.51 15.68
CA GLY A 784 17.09 -30.58 16.76
C GLY A 784 18.58 -30.62 17.12
N LYS A 785 19.46 -30.79 16.12
CA LYS A 785 20.91 -30.96 16.31
C LYS A 785 21.68 -29.66 16.08
N THR A 786 22.96 -29.66 16.45
CA THR A 786 23.82 -28.48 16.38
C THR A 786 24.50 -28.38 15.02
N LEU A 787 24.50 -27.20 14.41
CA LEU A 787 25.24 -26.92 13.17
C LEU A 787 26.41 -25.99 13.49
N LEU A 788 27.63 -26.35 13.08
CA LEU A 788 28.87 -25.60 13.32
C LEU A 788 29.52 -25.20 11.98
N SER A 789 29.98 -23.96 11.87
CA SER A 789 30.73 -23.52 10.68
C SER A 789 32.14 -24.12 10.65
N ARG A 790 32.56 -24.58 9.46
CA ARG A 790 33.90 -25.11 9.19
C ARG A 790 35.01 -24.11 9.56
N ALA A 791 34.72 -22.82 9.44
CA ALA A 791 35.67 -21.75 9.77
C ALA A 791 36.01 -21.68 11.27
N VAL A 792 35.10 -22.07 12.15
CA VAL A 792 35.31 -22.00 13.62
C VAL A 792 36.45 -22.92 14.04
N PHE A 793 36.56 -24.10 13.43
CA PHE A 793 37.63 -25.02 13.76
C PHE A 793 38.90 -24.82 12.93
N LEU A 794 38.85 -24.16 11.77
CA LEU A 794 40.07 -23.90 10.98
C LEU A 794 40.94 -22.77 11.55
N ALA A 795 40.41 -21.95 12.46
CA ALA A 795 41.20 -20.94 13.15
C ALA A 795 42.35 -21.56 13.96
N GLU A 796 43.56 -21.02 13.81
CA GLU A 796 44.76 -21.46 14.52
C GLU A 796 44.78 -20.94 15.97
N ARG A 797 45.30 -21.76 16.90
CA ARG A 797 45.51 -21.39 18.30
C ARG A 797 46.49 -20.20 18.35
N GLY A 798 45.97 -18.99 18.57
CA GLY A 798 46.77 -17.75 18.63
C GLY A 798 46.17 -16.58 17.86
N GLN A 799 45.34 -16.84 16.84
CA GLN A 799 44.48 -15.82 16.24
C GLN A 799 43.17 -15.75 17.05
N ALA A 800 43.23 -15.20 18.26
CA ALA A 800 42.06 -15.02 19.12
C ALA A 800 41.08 -13.98 18.53
N ARG A 801 40.38 -14.32 17.46
CA ARG A 801 39.20 -13.59 17.02
C ARG A 801 38.01 -14.15 17.80
N THR A 802 37.44 -13.31 18.65
CA THR A 802 36.13 -13.55 19.24
C THR A 802 35.13 -13.80 18.11
N PHE A 803 34.53 -14.98 18.07
CA PHE A 803 33.56 -15.34 17.04
C PHE A 803 32.17 -14.83 17.45
N CYS A 804 31.52 -14.05 16.58
CA CYS A 804 30.10 -13.72 16.74
C CYS A 804 29.28 -14.86 16.12
N VAL A 805 28.32 -15.38 16.88
CA VAL A 805 27.50 -16.52 16.51
C VAL A 805 26.14 -16.03 16.08
N SER A 806 25.84 -15.98 14.78
CA SER A 806 24.48 -15.64 14.36
C SER A 806 23.57 -16.87 14.47
N TYR A 807 22.53 -16.78 15.31
CA TYR A 807 21.41 -17.73 15.34
C TYR A 807 20.34 -17.27 14.35
N VAL A 808 19.94 -18.12 13.41
CA VAL A 808 18.74 -17.90 12.59
C VAL A 808 17.85 -19.12 12.74
N CYS A 809 16.77 -19.02 13.51
CA CYS A 809 15.78 -20.08 13.60
C CYS A 809 14.38 -19.51 13.74
N GLU A 810 13.47 -19.92 12.85
CA GLU A 810 12.02 -19.65 12.94
C GLU A 810 11.21 -20.90 13.35
N SER A 811 11.86 -22.01 13.73
CA SER A 811 11.17 -23.21 14.26
C SER A 811 11.56 -23.53 15.72
N PRO A 812 10.63 -24.06 16.55
CA PRO A 812 10.95 -24.48 17.91
C PRO A 812 11.79 -25.77 17.86
N GLY A 813 13.05 -25.72 18.34
CA GLY A 813 13.84 -26.93 18.63
C GLY A 813 15.26 -27.02 18.02
N THR A 814 15.68 -26.09 17.17
CA THR A 814 17.00 -26.15 16.50
C THR A 814 17.88 -24.94 16.84
N LYS A 815 19.18 -25.17 17.08
CA LYS A 815 20.17 -24.12 17.34
C LYS A 815 21.13 -24.00 16.15
N TRP A 816 21.18 -22.81 15.54
CA TRP A 816 22.07 -22.48 14.43
C TRP A 816 23.28 -21.70 14.93
N LEU A 817 24.49 -22.06 14.52
CA LEU A 817 25.71 -21.31 14.89
C LEU A 817 26.49 -20.92 13.63
N GLN A 818 26.29 -19.69 13.14
CA GLN A 818 27.12 -19.13 12.08
C GLN A 818 28.19 -18.20 12.65
N CYS A 819 29.45 -18.45 12.31
CA CYS A 819 30.54 -17.55 12.67
C CYS A 819 30.78 -16.51 11.56
N ALA A 820 30.72 -15.22 11.90
CA ALA A 820 31.07 -14.13 10.98
C ALA A 820 32.35 -13.42 11.45
N ASP A 821 33.33 -13.33 10.55
CA ASP A 821 34.47 -12.42 10.73
C ASP A 821 34.02 -10.98 10.40
N LYS A 822 34.49 -9.98 11.17
CA LYS A 822 33.97 -8.61 11.14
C LYS A 822 34.09 -7.91 9.78
N ASN A 823 34.88 -8.46 8.85
CA ASN A 823 35.11 -7.90 7.52
C ASN A 823 34.22 -8.50 6.41
N ALA A 824 33.38 -9.51 6.67
CA ALA A 824 32.57 -10.20 5.65
C ALA A 824 31.05 -10.23 5.94
N ALA A 825 30.59 -9.63 7.05
CA ALA A 825 29.27 -9.88 7.63
C ALA A 825 28.05 -9.23 6.94
N GLN A 826 28.08 -8.95 5.62
CA GLN A 826 26.99 -8.18 4.98
C GLN A 826 26.09 -8.92 3.99
N VAL A 827 26.20 -10.24 3.77
CA VAL A 827 25.46 -10.90 2.67
C VAL A 827 24.54 -12.08 3.05
N VAL A 828 24.65 -12.72 4.22
CA VAL A 828 23.99 -14.03 4.42
C VAL A 828 22.58 -13.99 5.06
N LEU A 829 22.09 -12.82 5.52
CA LEU A 829 20.81 -12.77 6.27
C LEU A 829 19.55 -12.84 5.38
N CYS A 830 19.62 -12.55 4.07
CA CYS A 830 18.43 -12.39 3.23
C CYS A 830 17.85 -13.68 2.63
N GLN A 831 18.59 -14.79 2.57
CA GLN A 831 18.11 -16.02 1.92
C GLN A 831 17.40 -17.01 2.85
N LEU A 832 17.39 -16.75 4.17
CA LEU A 832 16.84 -17.68 5.17
C LEU A 832 15.35 -17.49 5.45
N VAL A 833 14.81 -16.29 5.27
CA VAL A 833 13.38 -15.98 5.48
C VAL A 833 12.51 -16.65 4.41
N GLU A 834 13.00 -16.76 3.17
CA GLU A 834 12.25 -17.38 2.06
C GLU A 834 12.06 -18.91 2.25
N ALA A 835 12.93 -19.58 3.02
CA ALA A 835 12.87 -21.03 3.25
C ALA A 835 11.87 -21.43 4.35
N ALA A 836 11.64 -20.57 5.35
CA ALA A 836 10.65 -20.80 6.41
C ALA A 836 9.21 -20.71 5.85
N ASP A 837 8.97 -19.77 4.93
CA ASP A 837 7.70 -19.65 4.20
C ASP A 837 7.41 -20.89 3.31
N MET A 838 8.44 -21.52 2.73
CA MET A 838 8.29 -22.80 2.01
C MET A 838 7.89 -23.97 2.92
N CYS A 839 8.37 -24.01 4.18
CA CYS A 839 7.95 -25.04 5.15
C CYS A 839 6.47 -24.89 5.58
N ALA A 840 5.93 -23.67 5.59
CA ALA A 840 4.50 -23.45 5.81
C ALA A 840 3.65 -23.96 4.63
N GLN A 841 4.18 -23.93 3.41
CA GLN A 841 3.52 -24.44 2.20
C GLN A 841 3.62 -25.97 2.05
N LEU A 842 4.60 -26.61 2.68
CA LEU A 842 4.83 -28.07 2.62
C LEU A 842 4.18 -28.85 3.79
N LYS A 843 3.41 -28.20 4.67
CA LYS A 843 2.56 -28.86 5.68
C LYS A 843 1.17 -29.26 5.12
N VAL A 844 1.12 -29.66 3.85
CA VAL A 844 0.00 -30.36 3.22
C VAL A 844 0.42 -31.79 2.96
#